data_AF-A0A5M3XIK4-F1
#
_entry.id   AF-A0A5M3XIK4-F1
#
_cell.length_a   1.000
_cell.length_b   1.000
_cell.length_c   1.000
_cell.angle_alpha   90.00
_cell.angle_beta   90.00
_cell.angle_gamma   90.00
#
_symmetry.space_group_name_H-M   'P 1'
#
loop_
_entity.id
_entity.type
_entity.pdbx_description
1 polymer ?
#
loop_
_entity_poly.entity_id
_entity_poly.type
_entity_poly.pdbx_seq_one_letter_code
_entity_poly.pdbx_strand_id
1 'polypeptide(L)'
;MTPYSSEFRGVDPDRMLAMINSMEADAEALEAFVQRFRGEFVQLGVDTSALTELERISAWTRDQLPLMRRRHELAIAAERVGGTAFVQIPDVTMTLAEAHAKGRDLAAMFSTGILSNKDFTAKFKGELVHQHIGELKQLAGDQDASAAFVAALPGPVRQALPNLLMETGSSTARADLAAFSTVFGAALRATKPPPGMAEYKRELATPTNEDAAWQRLALLKGSGAPSDVLAQTARLVLDRFAADPGQDWYGGGLDEYRAYGLPGDSVALALQVIADDPVAVRSAFTETGRPERMSRLFEYAQRHEGDIADVLGRALATGSGVHHEQPGAHSADAAAFAFDTITTTASFGQNIPTAAQDSMAELAASYRHEMFAGARVDDGNFRTSGMTAPPDFSTMPGLTPSFYLSPQHTYGFLKSFAADENNTDTFDKAMGELRHDLLVRAARLDGEGARGNPPKDSGYFGVTAGGIGDLIGMEYAAALKVRGDMDAFDEKIRGIMTDTVSAGLGAVPGPEQGVAWLAWQMSMFGTSKLLDTLKEGDPADRVAKLDGARDKWILAQRYDVATKLWEGEYPAHPPWPTTLMRSGKPLPLNEVLNDVTKLQAFYDWSDSTDKDGEGSTFDKKLTTGVRGETSPESVATAKTYEKKS
;
A
#
# COMPACT_ATOMS: atom_id res chain seq x y z
N MET A 1 8.22 -31.81 -2.03
CA MET A 1 7.62 -31.17 -3.22
C MET A 1 6.12 -31.13 -3.00
N THR A 2 5.56 -29.93 -2.81
CA THR A 2 4.11 -29.71 -2.80
C THR A 2 3.56 -30.07 -4.18
N PRO A 3 2.43 -30.79 -4.29
CA PRO A 3 1.88 -31.13 -5.59
C PRO A 3 1.35 -29.85 -6.26
N TYR A 4 1.75 -29.63 -7.51
CA TYR A 4 1.16 -28.60 -8.36
C TYR A 4 -0.37 -28.81 -8.44
N SER A 5 -1.15 -27.73 -8.45
CA SER A 5 -2.60 -27.84 -8.59
C SER A 5 -2.94 -28.57 -9.90
N SER A 6 -4.11 -29.21 -9.96
CA SER A 6 -4.60 -29.89 -11.17
C SER A 6 -4.81 -28.96 -12.38
N GLU A 7 -4.62 -27.66 -12.21
CA GLU A 7 -4.78 -26.62 -13.23
C GLU A 7 -3.44 -26.06 -13.74
N PHE A 8 -2.31 -26.42 -13.12
CA PHE A 8 -1.00 -25.90 -13.50
C PHE A 8 -0.52 -26.50 -14.83
N ARG A 9 -0.36 -25.63 -15.84
CA ARG A 9 0.19 -25.97 -17.17
C ARG A 9 1.59 -25.40 -17.32
N GLY A 10 2.56 -26.04 -16.67
CA GLY A 10 3.97 -25.69 -16.77
C GLY A 10 4.73 -26.52 -17.80
N VAL A 11 5.77 -25.94 -18.40
CA VAL A 11 6.74 -26.63 -19.26
C VAL A 11 8.09 -26.64 -18.56
N ASP A 12 8.80 -27.75 -18.69
CA ASP A 12 10.20 -27.91 -18.30
C ASP A 12 11.07 -27.44 -19.49
N PRO A 13 11.87 -26.35 -19.35
CA PRO A 13 12.66 -25.80 -20.44
C PRO A 13 13.63 -26.81 -21.07
N ASP A 14 14.30 -27.62 -20.27
CA ASP A 14 15.28 -28.61 -20.75
C ASP A 14 14.59 -29.70 -21.58
N ARG A 15 13.44 -30.19 -21.12
CA ARG A 15 12.64 -31.17 -21.89
C ARG A 15 12.11 -30.59 -23.18
N MET A 16 11.72 -29.31 -23.17
CA MET A 16 11.28 -28.61 -24.38
C MET A 16 12.42 -28.50 -25.40
N LEU A 17 13.64 -28.19 -24.95
CA LEU A 17 14.82 -28.16 -25.83
C LEU A 17 15.13 -29.53 -26.42
N ALA A 18 15.06 -30.59 -25.61
CA ALA A 18 15.27 -31.96 -26.08
C ALA A 18 14.24 -32.36 -27.16
N MET A 19 12.97 -32.00 -26.96
CA MET A 19 11.91 -32.21 -27.96
C MET A 19 12.20 -31.44 -29.26
N ILE A 20 12.58 -30.16 -29.16
CA ILE A 20 12.92 -29.33 -30.34
C ILE A 20 14.07 -29.97 -31.14
N ASN A 21 15.14 -30.40 -30.46
CA ASN A 21 16.29 -31.01 -31.12
C ASN A 21 15.95 -32.36 -31.77
N SER A 22 15.07 -33.16 -31.15
CA SER A 22 14.57 -34.40 -31.75
C SER A 22 13.75 -34.12 -33.00
N MET A 23 12.82 -33.17 -32.94
CA MET A 23 11.98 -32.78 -34.08
C MET A 23 12.81 -32.30 -35.27
N GLU A 24 13.87 -31.55 -35.02
CA GLU A 24 14.81 -31.09 -36.05
C GLU A 24 15.56 -32.26 -36.71
N ALA A 25 16.17 -33.13 -35.91
CA ALA A 25 16.90 -34.30 -36.41
C ALA A 25 15.99 -35.27 -37.19
N ASP A 26 14.76 -35.49 -36.70
CA ASP A 26 13.78 -36.37 -37.36
C ASP A 26 13.28 -35.77 -38.67
N ALA A 27 13.08 -34.45 -38.74
CA ALA A 27 12.69 -33.77 -39.98
C ALA A 27 13.78 -33.85 -41.06
N GLU A 28 15.05 -33.67 -40.68
CA GLU A 28 16.21 -33.83 -41.56
C GLU A 28 16.35 -35.28 -42.05
N ALA A 29 16.23 -36.26 -41.16
CA ALA A 29 16.28 -37.68 -41.51
C ALA A 29 15.16 -38.07 -42.48
N LEU A 30 13.96 -37.54 -42.28
CA LEU A 30 12.81 -37.80 -43.15
C LEU A 30 12.98 -37.17 -44.54
N GLU A 31 13.51 -35.95 -44.62
CA GLU A 31 13.83 -35.30 -45.89
C GLU A 31 14.91 -36.08 -46.67
N ALA A 32 15.98 -36.49 -45.99
CA ALA A 32 17.04 -37.30 -46.59
C ALA A 32 16.52 -38.64 -47.12
N PHE A 33 15.61 -39.29 -46.36
CA PHE A 33 14.92 -40.50 -46.79
C PHE A 33 14.10 -40.25 -48.06
N VAL A 34 13.25 -39.23 -48.08
CA VAL A 34 12.41 -38.89 -49.24
C VAL A 34 13.26 -38.61 -50.48
N GLN A 35 14.33 -37.83 -50.35
CA GLN A 35 15.20 -37.48 -51.49
C GLN A 35 15.90 -38.72 -52.07
N ARG A 36 16.35 -39.63 -51.21
CA ARG A 36 17.00 -40.87 -51.64
C ARG A 36 16.02 -41.80 -52.39
N PHE A 37 14.89 -42.11 -51.78
CA PHE A 37 13.99 -43.15 -52.30
C PHE A 37 13.09 -42.68 -53.44
N ARG A 38 12.86 -41.37 -53.58
CA ARG A 38 12.09 -40.84 -54.71
C ARG A 38 12.73 -41.18 -56.06
N GLY A 39 14.05 -41.03 -56.17
CA GLY A 39 14.77 -41.37 -57.39
C GLY A 39 14.66 -42.86 -57.75
N GLU A 40 14.79 -43.73 -56.74
CA GLU A 40 14.67 -45.19 -56.90
C GLU A 40 13.25 -45.61 -57.30
N PHE A 41 12.22 -45.03 -56.67
CA PHE A 41 10.82 -45.39 -56.94
C PHE A 41 10.39 -44.95 -58.34
N VAL A 42 10.81 -43.75 -58.76
CA VAL A 42 10.57 -43.25 -60.12
C VAL A 42 11.21 -44.18 -61.16
N GLN A 43 12.43 -44.66 -60.92
CA GLN A 43 13.11 -45.60 -61.84
C GLN A 43 12.40 -46.95 -61.95
N LEU A 44 11.76 -47.42 -60.88
CA LEU A 44 11.06 -48.69 -60.82
C LEU A 44 9.57 -48.60 -61.19
N GLY A 45 9.07 -47.41 -61.54
CA GLY A 45 7.65 -47.17 -61.86
C GLY A 45 6.72 -47.31 -60.67
N VAL A 46 7.23 -47.12 -59.44
CA VAL A 46 6.47 -47.21 -58.19
C VAL A 46 5.86 -45.83 -57.86
N ASP A 47 4.64 -45.83 -57.32
CA ASP A 47 3.96 -44.61 -56.88
C ASP A 47 4.72 -43.88 -55.76
N THR A 48 4.87 -42.56 -55.88
CA THR A 48 5.59 -41.70 -54.93
C THR A 48 4.65 -40.82 -54.09
N SER A 49 3.35 -41.05 -54.14
CA SER A 49 2.35 -40.29 -53.37
C SER A 49 2.65 -40.27 -51.86
N ALA A 50 2.97 -41.42 -51.26
CA ALA A 50 3.34 -41.53 -49.85
C ALA A 50 4.61 -40.75 -49.50
N LEU A 51 5.61 -40.69 -50.40
CA LEU A 51 6.82 -39.89 -50.20
C LEU A 51 6.53 -38.38 -50.19
N THR A 52 5.47 -37.95 -50.89
CA THR A 52 5.03 -36.55 -50.90
C THR A 52 4.36 -36.16 -49.58
N GLU A 53 3.68 -37.10 -48.93
CA GLU A 53 3.13 -36.91 -47.59
C GLU A 53 4.24 -36.77 -46.54
N LEU A 54 5.27 -37.62 -46.60
CA LEU A 54 6.43 -37.52 -45.70
C LEU A 54 7.21 -36.21 -45.89
N GLU A 55 7.37 -35.75 -47.13
CA GLU A 55 7.95 -34.44 -47.42
C GLU A 55 7.15 -33.31 -46.78
N ARG A 56 5.81 -33.37 -46.85
CA ARG A 56 4.92 -32.39 -46.23
C ARG A 56 5.04 -32.40 -44.71
N ILE A 57 5.18 -33.56 -44.07
CA ILE A 57 5.40 -33.66 -42.63
C ILE A 57 6.74 -33.04 -42.23
N SER A 58 7.82 -33.36 -42.96
CA SER A 58 9.14 -32.75 -42.71
C SER A 58 9.12 -31.22 -42.87
N ALA A 59 8.48 -30.73 -43.93
CA ALA A 59 8.29 -29.29 -44.14
C ALA A 59 7.49 -28.64 -43.00
N TRP A 60 6.35 -29.22 -42.62
CA TRP A 60 5.54 -28.72 -41.51
C TRP A 60 6.31 -28.70 -40.19
N THR A 61 7.07 -29.76 -39.88
CA THR A 61 7.89 -29.80 -38.65
C THR A 61 8.89 -28.67 -38.65
N ARG A 62 9.60 -28.43 -39.76
CA ARG A 62 10.55 -27.32 -39.90
C ARG A 62 9.88 -25.96 -39.72
N ASP A 63 8.67 -25.79 -40.23
CA ASP A 63 7.90 -24.53 -40.07
C ASP A 63 7.53 -24.27 -38.59
N GLN A 64 7.34 -25.31 -37.78
CA GLN A 64 7.03 -25.15 -36.35
C GLN A 64 8.26 -24.83 -35.48
N LEU A 65 9.47 -25.25 -35.89
CA LEU A 65 10.69 -25.15 -35.07
C LEU A 65 10.99 -23.72 -34.60
N PRO A 66 10.90 -22.65 -35.43
CA PRO A 66 11.21 -21.30 -34.98
C PRO A 66 10.28 -20.82 -33.85
N LEU A 67 8.99 -21.14 -33.91
CA LEU A 67 8.03 -20.78 -32.85
C LEU A 67 8.32 -21.58 -31.58
N MET A 68 8.64 -22.87 -31.70
CA MET A 68 9.02 -23.69 -30.54
C MET A 68 10.30 -23.17 -29.88
N ARG A 69 11.32 -22.80 -30.66
CA ARG A 69 12.56 -22.20 -30.12
C ARG A 69 12.28 -20.91 -29.37
N ARG A 70 11.41 -20.05 -29.90
CA ARG A 70 10.99 -18.82 -29.21
C ARG A 70 10.29 -19.10 -27.88
N ARG A 71 9.35 -20.06 -27.86
CA ARG A 71 8.66 -20.47 -26.64
C ARG A 71 9.63 -21.01 -25.59
N HIS A 72 10.60 -21.82 -26.01
CA HIS A 72 11.68 -22.31 -25.14
C HIS A 72 12.50 -21.15 -24.55
N GLU A 73 12.87 -20.15 -25.35
CA GLU A 73 13.62 -19.00 -24.85
C GLU A 73 12.83 -18.17 -23.84
N LEU A 74 11.53 -17.99 -24.07
CA LEU A 74 10.63 -17.35 -23.09
C LEU A 74 10.51 -18.19 -21.81
N ALA A 75 10.52 -19.52 -21.93
CA ALA A 75 10.53 -20.43 -20.78
C ALA A 75 11.80 -20.25 -19.94
N ILE A 76 12.99 -20.20 -20.58
CA ILE A 76 14.26 -19.91 -19.88
C ILE A 76 14.20 -18.54 -19.18
N ALA A 77 13.67 -17.52 -19.84
CA ALA A 77 13.54 -16.20 -19.24
C ALA A 77 12.63 -16.21 -18.01
N ALA A 78 11.51 -16.94 -18.06
CA ALA A 78 10.61 -17.09 -16.93
C ALA A 78 11.23 -17.89 -15.77
N GLU A 79 12.02 -18.93 -16.07
CA GLU A 79 12.70 -19.76 -15.05
C GLU A 79 13.69 -18.93 -14.23
N ARG A 80 14.47 -18.06 -14.89
CA ARG A 80 15.42 -17.16 -14.22
C ARG A 80 14.76 -16.24 -13.20
N VAL A 81 13.48 -15.92 -13.38
CA VAL A 81 12.72 -15.05 -12.48
C VAL A 81 12.05 -15.87 -11.37
N GLY A 82 11.53 -17.06 -11.68
CA GLY A 82 10.73 -17.86 -10.75
C GLY A 82 11.50 -18.90 -9.92
N GLY A 83 12.70 -19.31 -10.35
CA GLY A 83 13.50 -20.32 -9.65
C GLY A 83 12.87 -21.73 -9.62
N THR A 84 11.88 -22.00 -10.47
CA THR A 84 11.11 -23.26 -10.50
C THR A 84 11.37 -24.07 -11.76
N ALA A 85 11.49 -25.40 -11.63
CA ALA A 85 11.75 -26.33 -12.73
C ALA A 85 10.63 -26.43 -13.80
N PHE A 86 9.42 -25.94 -13.49
CA PHE A 86 8.32 -25.84 -14.45
C PHE A 86 7.82 -24.41 -14.51
N VAL A 87 7.67 -23.87 -15.72
CA VAL A 87 7.29 -22.48 -15.95
C VAL A 87 6.10 -22.37 -16.89
N GLN A 88 5.27 -21.36 -16.66
CA GLN A 88 4.20 -21.02 -17.59
C GLN A 88 4.77 -20.16 -18.72
N ILE A 89 4.65 -20.64 -19.96
CA ILE A 89 5.13 -19.92 -21.13
C ILE A 89 4.05 -18.91 -21.57
N PRO A 90 4.40 -17.64 -21.85
CA PRO A 90 3.51 -16.69 -22.51
C PRO A 90 2.96 -17.27 -23.82
N ASP A 91 1.67 -17.07 -24.09
CA ASP A 91 1.03 -17.59 -25.31
C ASP A 91 1.46 -16.77 -26.53
N VAL A 92 2.58 -17.17 -27.15
CA VAL A 92 3.08 -16.57 -28.38
C VAL A 92 2.63 -17.37 -29.60
N THR A 93 2.12 -16.64 -30.60
CA THR A 93 1.61 -17.17 -31.87
C THR A 93 2.50 -16.84 -33.06
N MET A 94 3.46 -15.94 -32.90
CA MET A 94 4.40 -15.51 -33.94
C MET A 94 5.81 -15.99 -33.64
N THR A 95 6.58 -16.33 -34.67
CA THR A 95 8.03 -16.46 -34.57
C THR A 95 8.67 -15.10 -34.24
N LEU A 96 9.92 -15.10 -33.78
CA LEU A 96 10.61 -13.84 -33.45
C LEU A 96 10.76 -12.94 -34.69
N ALA A 97 11.02 -13.53 -35.86
CA ALA A 97 11.14 -12.81 -37.12
C ALA A 97 9.82 -12.14 -37.53
N GLU A 98 8.70 -12.86 -37.41
CA GLU A 98 7.36 -12.33 -37.69
C GLU A 98 6.96 -11.24 -36.68
N ALA A 99 7.22 -11.45 -35.39
CA ALA A 99 7.00 -10.45 -34.35
C ALA A 99 7.78 -9.16 -34.65
N HIS A 100 9.05 -9.28 -35.01
CA HIS A 100 9.87 -8.13 -35.39
C HIS A 100 9.39 -7.46 -36.68
N ALA A 101 8.96 -8.22 -37.69
CA ALA A 101 8.41 -7.67 -38.92
C ALA A 101 7.11 -6.89 -38.65
N LYS A 102 6.16 -7.49 -37.94
CA LYS A 102 4.90 -6.85 -37.56
C LYS A 102 5.12 -5.55 -36.78
N GLY A 103 6.04 -5.56 -35.82
CA GLY A 103 6.40 -4.35 -35.07
C GLY A 103 6.96 -3.24 -35.96
N ARG A 104 7.89 -3.57 -36.87
CA ARG A 104 8.47 -2.60 -37.82
C ARG A 104 7.44 -2.04 -38.79
N ASP A 105 6.58 -2.89 -39.33
CA ASP A 105 5.56 -2.48 -40.31
C ASP A 105 4.55 -1.52 -39.66
N LEU A 106 4.11 -1.82 -38.43
CA LEU A 106 3.23 -0.94 -37.68
C LEU A 106 3.93 0.37 -37.30
N ALA A 107 5.22 0.34 -36.94
CA ALA A 107 5.99 1.55 -36.67
C ALA A 107 6.09 2.45 -37.90
N ALA A 108 6.36 1.89 -39.09
CA ALA A 108 6.40 2.62 -40.34
C ALA A 108 5.05 3.25 -40.68
N MET A 109 3.95 2.52 -40.46
CA MET A 109 2.58 3.02 -40.62
C MET A 109 2.33 4.24 -39.73
N PHE A 110 2.59 4.13 -38.42
CA PHE A 110 2.35 5.24 -37.49
C PHE A 110 3.30 6.42 -37.74
N SER A 111 4.59 6.18 -37.93
CA SER A 111 5.56 7.26 -38.06
C SER A 111 5.42 8.00 -39.38
N THR A 112 5.49 7.30 -40.52
CA THR A 112 5.51 7.92 -41.86
C THR A 112 4.14 7.99 -42.51
N GLY A 113 3.30 6.98 -42.30
CA GLY A 113 1.97 6.89 -42.91
C GLY A 113 0.94 7.80 -42.28
N ILE A 114 1.01 8.00 -40.95
CA ILE A 114 -0.02 8.71 -40.18
C ILE A 114 0.52 10.00 -39.55
N LEU A 115 1.38 9.90 -38.52
CA LEU A 115 1.73 11.02 -37.65
C LEU A 115 2.55 12.09 -38.38
N SER A 116 3.55 11.68 -39.17
CA SER A 116 4.41 12.62 -39.92
C SER A 116 3.88 12.97 -41.31
N ASN A 117 2.72 12.42 -41.72
CA ASN A 117 2.18 12.67 -43.05
C ASN A 117 1.65 14.12 -43.15
N LYS A 118 2.22 14.90 -44.07
CA LYS A 118 1.88 16.34 -44.25
C LYS A 118 0.59 16.56 -45.03
N ASP A 119 0.15 15.55 -45.78
CA ASP A 119 -1.06 15.63 -46.60
C ASP A 119 -2.33 15.38 -45.76
N PHE A 120 -2.18 14.87 -44.53
CA PHE A 120 -3.29 14.60 -43.62
C PHE A 120 -3.56 15.76 -42.68
N THR A 121 -4.83 16.12 -42.55
CA THR A 121 -5.29 17.05 -41.50
C THR A 121 -5.11 16.43 -40.12
N ALA A 122 -4.95 17.26 -39.09
CA ALA A 122 -4.83 16.82 -37.70
C ALA A 122 -5.97 15.86 -37.29
N LYS A 123 -7.21 16.23 -37.60
CA LYS A 123 -8.40 15.40 -37.32
C LYS A 123 -8.32 14.03 -37.98
N PHE A 124 -7.93 13.99 -39.26
CA PHE A 124 -7.84 12.72 -39.99
C PHE A 124 -6.71 11.82 -39.46
N LYS A 125 -5.60 12.40 -39.01
CA LYS A 125 -4.56 11.63 -38.30
C LYS A 125 -5.12 10.99 -37.02
N GLY A 126 -5.89 11.73 -36.24
CA GLY A 126 -6.53 11.21 -35.02
C GLY A 126 -7.47 10.03 -35.32
N GLU A 127 -8.31 10.16 -36.35
CA GLU A 127 -9.21 9.08 -36.80
C GLU A 127 -8.43 7.83 -37.21
N LEU A 128 -7.34 7.98 -37.98
CA LEU A 128 -6.49 6.86 -38.39
C LEU A 128 -5.75 6.22 -37.22
N VAL A 129 -5.19 7.01 -36.30
CA VAL A 129 -4.55 6.48 -35.09
C VAL A 129 -5.53 5.61 -34.32
N HIS A 130 -6.72 6.12 -34.07
CA HIS A 130 -7.73 5.40 -33.30
C HIS A 130 -8.21 4.14 -34.02
N GLN A 131 -8.39 4.19 -35.34
CA GLN A 131 -8.75 3.03 -36.16
C GLN A 131 -7.74 1.87 -36.00
N HIS A 132 -6.45 2.19 -35.87
CA HIS A 132 -5.38 1.19 -35.73
C HIS A 132 -5.00 0.86 -34.28
N ILE A 133 -5.70 1.40 -33.28
CA ILE A 133 -5.37 1.16 -31.86
C ILE A 133 -5.53 -0.31 -31.44
N GLY A 134 -6.43 -1.04 -32.10
CA GLY A 134 -6.60 -2.48 -31.91
C GLY A 134 -5.35 -3.28 -32.27
N GLU A 135 -4.61 -2.83 -33.28
CA GLU A 135 -3.35 -3.45 -33.70
C GLU A 135 -2.25 -3.23 -32.66
N LEU A 136 -2.19 -2.04 -32.06
CA LEU A 136 -1.28 -1.75 -30.94
C LEU A 136 -1.61 -2.60 -29.71
N LYS A 137 -2.89 -2.77 -29.38
CA LYS A 137 -3.31 -3.64 -28.27
C LYS A 137 -2.92 -5.10 -28.49
N GLN A 138 -3.08 -5.61 -29.71
CA GLN A 138 -2.61 -6.95 -30.07
C GLN A 138 -1.08 -7.05 -30.00
N LEU A 139 -0.38 -6.01 -30.45
CA LEU A 139 1.08 -5.95 -30.41
C LEU A 139 1.61 -5.98 -28.97
N ALA A 140 0.96 -5.27 -28.04
CA ALA A 140 1.33 -5.22 -26.63
C ALA A 140 1.31 -6.60 -25.93
N GLY A 141 0.57 -7.57 -26.46
CA GLY A 141 0.59 -8.96 -25.98
C GLY A 141 1.90 -9.70 -26.28
N ASP A 142 2.75 -9.15 -27.14
CA ASP A 142 4.04 -9.70 -27.53
C ASP A 142 5.16 -8.67 -27.27
N GLN A 143 5.99 -8.95 -26.27
CA GLN A 143 7.04 -8.03 -25.82
C GLN A 143 8.11 -7.77 -26.88
N ASP A 144 8.52 -8.80 -27.64
CA ASP A 144 9.55 -8.62 -28.69
C ASP A 144 8.98 -7.90 -29.91
N ALA A 145 7.71 -8.13 -30.26
CA ALA A 145 7.03 -7.37 -31.30
C ALA A 145 6.88 -5.89 -30.92
N SER A 146 6.51 -5.63 -29.66
CA SER A 146 6.45 -4.28 -29.08
C SER A 146 7.82 -3.60 -29.10
N ALA A 147 8.89 -4.32 -28.76
CA ALA A 147 10.25 -3.81 -28.80
C ALA A 147 10.70 -3.46 -30.23
N ALA A 148 10.33 -4.27 -31.23
CA ALA A 148 10.60 -3.94 -32.62
C ALA A 148 9.84 -2.71 -33.10
N PHE A 149 8.60 -2.52 -32.65
CA PHE A 149 7.84 -1.31 -32.92
C PHE A 149 8.52 -0.07 -32.36
N VAL A 150 8.82 -0.06 -31.05
CA VAL A 150 9.47 1.10 -30.39
C VAL A 150 10.85 1.37 -30.99
N ALA A 151 11.65 0.34 -31.23
CA ALA A 151 12.97 0.50 -31.85
C ALA A 151 12.92 1.09 -33.26
N ALA A 152 11.85 0.83 -34.02
CA ALA A 152 11.69 1.29 -35.39
C ALA A 152 11.06 2.68 -35.51
N LEU A 153 10.40 3.18 -34.46
CA LEU A 153 9.93 4.57 -34.43
C LEU A 153 11.12 5.54 -34.43
N PRO A 154 11.11 6.59 -35.27
CA PRO A 154 12.13 7.63 -35.22
C PRO A 154 12.18 8.31 -33.85
N GLY A 155 13.38 8.64 -33.35
CA GLY A 155 13.57 9.32 -32.07
C GLY A 155 12.69 10.56 -31.86
N PRO A 156 12.58 11.49 -32.83
CA PRO A 156 11.68 12.65 -32.71
C PRO A 156 10.21 12.27 -32.55
N VAL A 157 9.75 11.19 -33.18
CA VAL A 157 8.37 10.70 -33.04
C VAL A 157 8.18 10.07 -31.66
N ARG A 158 9.13 9.26 -31.17
CA ARG A 158 9.06 8.66 -29.83
C ARG A 158 8.98 9.72 -28.73
N GLN A 159 9.81 10.76 -28.82
CA GLN A 159 9.95 11.77 -27.78
C GLN A 159 8.80 12.76 -27.73
N ALA A 160 8.14 13.01 -28.87
CA ALA A 160 7.00 13.93 -28.96
C ALA A 160 5.65 13.19 -29.09
N LEU A 161 5.61 11.87 -28.85
CA LEU A 161 4.43 11.06 -29.16
C LEU A 161 3.15 11.54 -28.46
N PRO A 162 3.14 11.82 -27.15
CA PRO A 162 1.95 12.38 -26.52
C PRO A 162 1.55 13.72 -27.18
N ASN A 163 2.46 14.68 -27.33
CA ASN A 163 2.13 15.92 -28.04
C ASN A 163 1.54 15.68 -29.45
N LEU A 164 2.15 14.80 -30.26
CA LEU A 164 1.67 14.47 -31.60
C LEU A 164 0.25 13.87 -31.59
N LEU A 165 -0.10 13.10 -30.57
CA LEU A 165 -1.44 12.54 -30.39
C LEU A 165 -2.43 13.63 -29.97
N MET A 166 -2.03 14.53 -29.08
CA MET A 166 -2.86 15.66 -28.63
C MET A 166 -3.14 16.61 -29.80
N GLU A 167 -2.12 16.97 -30.58
CA GLU A 167 -2.20 17.88 -31.73
C GLU A 167 -3.18 17.39 -32.82
N THR A 168 -3.57 16.11 -32.81
CA THR A 168 -4.65 15.61 -33.68
C THR A 168 -6.02 16.22 -33.36
N GLY A 169 -6.21 16.72 -32.13
CA GLY A 169 -7.49 17.21 -31.62
C GLY A 169 -8.53 16.10 -31.41
N SER A 170 -8.13 14.82 -31.44
CA SER A 170 -9.05 13.70 -31.26
C SER A 170 -9.54 13.59 -29.81
N SER A 171 -10.83 13.38 -29.63
CA SER A 171 -11.40 13.07 -28.30
C SER A 171 -10.95 11.71 -27.75
N THR A 172 -10.32 10.87 -28.58
CA THR A 172 -9.78 9.56 -28.18
C THR A 172 -8.34 9.62 -27.71
N ALA A 173 -7.68 10.79 -27.74
CA ALA A 173 -6.25 10.93 -27.47
C ALA A 173 -5.81 10.22 -26.18
N ARG A 174 -6.59 10.30 -25.11
CA ARG A 174 -6.32 9.58 -23.84
C ARG A 174 -6.29 8.06 -23.98
N ALA A 175 -7.28 7.50 -24.67
CA ALA A 175 -7.34 6.06 -24.91
C ALA A 175 -6.21 5.61 -25.85
N ASP A 176 -5.85 6.45 -26.81
CA ASP A 176 -4.79 6.18 -27.76
C ASP A 176 -3.42 6.20 -27.06
N LEU A 177 -3.15 7.24 -26.25
CA LEU A 177 -1.94 7.33 -25.42
C LEU A 177 -1.78 6.10 -24.52
N ALA A 178 -2.85 5.67 -23.83
CA ALA A 178 -2.79 4.50 -22.96
C ALA A 178 -2.40 3.20 -23.70
N ALA A 179 -2.87 3.03 -24.95
CA ALA A 179 -2.48 1.88 -25.77
C ALA A 179 -1.01 1.96 -26.21
N PHE A 180 -0.52 3.15 -26.57
CA PHE A 180 0.92 3.36 -26.82
C PHE A 180 1.75 3.09 -25.55
N SER A 181 1.35 3.63 -24.40
CA SER A 181 2.00 3.37 -23.10
C SER A 181 2.11 1.87 -22.83
N THR A 182 1.05 1.09 -23.11
CA THR A 182 1.07 -0.36 -22.93
C THR A 182 2.11 -1.04 -23.84
N VAL A 183 2.20 -0.65 -25.11
CA VAL A 183 3.22 -1.16 -26.05
C VAL A 183 4.62 -0.77 -25.61
N PHE A 184 4.83 0.47 -25.19
CA PHE A 184 6.14 0.96 -24.73
C PHE A 184 6.60 0.25 -23.45
N GLY A 185 5.69 -0.01 -22.50
CA GLY A 185 6.00 -0.80 -21.30
C GLY A 185 6.24 -2.28 -21.60
N ALA A 186 5.51 -2.88 -22.55
CA ALA A 186 5.78 -4.23 -23.04
C ALA A 186 7.16 -4.34 -23.71
N ALA A 187 7.52 -3.36 -24.54
CA ALA A 187 8.82 -3.28 -25.21
C ALA A 187 10.00 -3.28 -24.21
N LEU A 188 9.86 -2.57 -23.09
CA LEU A 188 10.90 -2.52 -22.05
C LEU A 188 11.14 -3.86 -21.35
N ARG A 189 10.18 -4.78 -21.42
CA ARG A 189 10.26 -6.15 -20.85
C ARG A 189 10.73 -7.21 -21.85
N ALA A 190 10.99 -6.84 -23.10
CA ALA A 190 11.39 -7.78 -24.14
C ALA A 190 12.67 -8.55 -23.80
N THR A 191 12.65 -9.85 -24.10
CA THR A 191 13.77 -10.76 -23.82
C THR A 191 14.86 -10.68 -24.88
N LYS A 192 14.48 -10.39 -26.13
CA LYS A 192 15.39 -10.23 -27.26
C LYS A 192 15.15 -8.90 -27.99
N PRO A 193 15.44 -7.77 -27.32
CA PRO A 193 15.18 -6.46 -27.91
C PRO A 193 16.05 -6.25 -29.17
N PRO A 194 15.50 -5.69 -30.26
CA PRO A 194 16.29 -5.32 -31.43
C PRO A 194 17.24 -4.15 -31.12
N PRO A 195 18.30 -3.93 -31.94
CA PRO A 195 19.35 -2.96 -31.63
C PRO A 195 18.88 -1.53 -31.30
N GLY A 196 17.81 -1.05 -31.94
CA GLY A 196 17.26 0.30 -31.69
C GLY A 196 16.70 0.51 -30.28
N MET A 197 16.38 -0.56 -29.53
CA MET A 197 15.93 -0.42 -28.14
C MET A 197 17.01 0.13 -27.21
N ALA A 198 18.29 -0.07 -27.52
CA ALA A 198 19.38 0.47 -26.70
C ALA A 198 19.39 2.00 -26.72
N GLU A 199 18.97 2.61 -27.84
CA GLU A 199 18.79 4.06 -27.94
C GLU A 199 17.61 4.52 -27.09
N TYR A 200 16.44 3.88 -27.20
CA TYR A 200 15.27 4.25 -26.40
C TYR A 200 15.52 4.13 -24.88
N LYS A 201 16.21 3.07 -24.41
CA LYS A 201 16.62 2.97 -23.01
C LYS A 201 17.56 4.11 -22.58
N ARG A 202 18.47 4.52 -23.47
CA ARG A 202 19.35 5.68 -23.23
C ARG A 202 18.57 6.98 -23.17
N GLU A 203 17.57 7.17 -24.03
CA GLU A 203 16.67 8.32 -24.00
C GLU A 203 16.00 8.45 -22.64
N LEU A 204 15.43 7.36 -22.10
CA LEU A 204 14.81 7.34 -20.76
C LEU A 204 15.80 7.61 -19.61
N ALA A 205 17.06 7.20 -19.76
CA ALA A 205 18.10 7.33 -18.73
C ALA A 205 18.87 8.66 -18.76
N THR A 206 18.55 9.58 -19.69
CA THR A 206 19.31 10.83 -19.89
C THR A 206 18.49 12.05 -19.44
N PRO A 207 19.04 12.95 -18.59
CA PRO A 207 18.40 14.21 -18.24
C PRO A 207 17.99 15.00 -19.50
N THR A 208 16.84 15.66 -19.45
CA THR A 208 16.28 16.46 -20.55
C THR A 208 15.52 17.66 -19.98
N ASN A 209 15.04 18.57 -20.83
CA ASN A 209 14.17 19.69 -20.42
C ASN A 209 12.79 19.22 -19.91
N GLU A 210 12.00 20.12 -19.29
CA GLU A 210 10.72 19.74 -18.65
C GLU A 210 9.69 19.16 -19.63
N ASP A 211 9.52 19.75 -20.81
CA ASP A 211 8.61 19.24 -21.85
C ASP A 211 8.95 17.79 -22.22
N ALA A 212 10.18 17.52 -22.67
CA ALA A 212 10.56 16.16 -23.03
C ALA A 212 10.56 15.19 -21.85
N ALA A 213 10.79 15.66 -20.61
CA ALA A 213 10.66 14.83 -19.41
C ALA A 213 9.19 14.45 -19.19
N TRP A 214 8.28 15.41 -19.32
CA TRP A 214 6.85 15.22 -19.22
C TRP A 214 6.34 14.23 -20.27
N GLN A 215 6.74 14.37 -21.54
CA GLN A 215 6.34 13.44 -22.62
C GLN A 215 6.77 12.00 -22.31
N ARG A 216 8.00 11.81 -21.81
CA ARG A 216 8.51 10.48 -21.42
C ARG A 216 7.71 9.90 -20.25
N LEU A 217 7.43 10.69 -19.22
CA LEU A 217 6.67 10.25 -18.05
C LEU A 217 5.21 9.92 -18.40
N ALA A 218 4.59 10.71 -19.29
CA ALA A 218 3.23 10.46 -19.76
C ALA A 218 3.11 9.10 -20.47
N LEU A 219 4.12 8.71 -21.26
CA LEU A 219 4.19 7.38 -21.87
C LEU A 219 4.43 6.26 -20.85
N LEU A 220 5.11 6.55 -19.74
CA LEU A 220 5.36 5.55 -18.71
C LEU A 220 4.17 5.35 -17.77
N LYS A 221 3.29 6.34 -17.60
CA LYS A 221 2.12 6.21 -16.72
C LYS A 221 1.20 5.07 -17.20
N GLY A 222 1.00 4.08 -16.33
CA GLY A 222 0.15 2.92 -16.63
C GLY A 222 0.73 1.96 -17.67
N SER A 223 2.01 2.11 -18.07
CA SER A 223 2.65 1.28 -19.09
C SER A 223 2.94 -0.16 -18.65
N GLY A 224 3.06 -0.39 -17.34
CA GLY A 224 3.60 -1.63 -16.79
C GLY A 224 5.09 -1.84 -17.08
N ALA A 225 5.84 -0.76 -17.30
CA ALA A 225 7.29 -0.80 -17.43
C ALA A 225 7.96 -1.35 -16.14
N PRO A 226 9.17 -1.92 -16.25
CA PRO A 226 9.93 -2.38 -15.08
C PRO A 226 10.17 -1.28 -14.04
N SER A 227 10.12 -1.63 -12.75
CA SER A 227 10.25 -0.71 -11.62
C SER A 227 11.54 0.11 -11.66
N ASP A 228 12.65 -0.48 -12.13
CA ASP A 228 13.95 0.20 -12.27
C ASP A 228 13.90 1.31 -13.33
N VAL A 229 13.19 1.09 -14.43
CA VAL A 229 13.00 2.10 -15.48
C VAL A 229 12.10 3.22 -15.01
N LEU A 230 11.00 2.89 -14.32
CA LEU A 230 10.09 3.88 -13.73
C LEU A 230 10.84 4.76 -12.72
N ALA A 231 11.56 4.13 -11.79
CA ALA A 231 12.37 4.81 -10.79
C ALA A 231 13.45 5.69 -11.40
N GLN A 232 14.22 5.15 -12.35
CA GLN A 232 15.30 5.89 -12.99
C GLN A 232 14.76 7.13 -13.71
N THR A 233 13.68 6.99 -14.48
CA THR A 233 13.12 8.10 -15.25
C THR A 233 12.52 9.17 -14.34
N ALA A 234 11.75 8.79 -13.31
CA ALA A 234 11.21 9.73 -12.32
C ALA A 234 12.33 10.43 -11.55
N ARG A 235 13.38 9.70 -11.16
CA ARG A 235 14.53 10.24 -10.42
C ARG A 235 15.26 11.34 -11.19
N LEU A 236 15.33 11.28 -12.52
CA LEU A 236 15.94 12.36 -13.31
C LEU A 236 15.23 13.71 -13.11
N VAL A 237 13.91 13.71 -12.93
CA VAL A 237 13.13 14.90 -12.61
C VAL A 237 13.32 15.28 -11.14
N LEU A 238 13.18 14.31 -10.22
CA LEU A 238 13.28 14.56 -8.78
C LEU A 238 14.69 15.04 -8.34
N ASP A 239 15.76 14.57 -8.99
CA ASP A 239 17.13 15.00 -8.72
C ASP A 239 17.36 16.45 -9.20
N ARG A 240 16.82 16.80 -10.38
CA ARG A 240 16.84 18.20 -10.86
C ARG A 240 16.01 19.10 -9.96
N PHE A 241 14.86 18.61 -9.48
CA PHE A 241 14.01 19.30 -8.50
C PHE A 241 14.74 19.55 -7.19
N ALA A 242 15.44 18.54 -6.68
CA ALA A 242 16.26 18.72 -5.51
C ALA A 242 17.35 19.78 -5.75
N ALA A 243 17.94 19.87 -6.95
CA ALA A 243 18.97 20.87 -7.23
C ALA A 243 18.43 22.31 -7.35
N ASP A 244 17.25 22.51 -7.94
CA ASP A 244 16.64 23.83 -8.13
C ASP A 244 15.10 23.78 -7.96
N PRO A 245 14.58 23.77 -6.72
CA PRO A 245 13.14 23.68 -6.48
C PRO A 245 12.37 24.96 -6.87
N GLY A 246 13.07 26.05 -7.19
CA GLY A 246 12.47 27.33 -7.55
C GLY A 246 12.21 27.52 -9.05
N GLN A 247 12.69 26.62 -9.91
CA GLN A 247 12.41 26.68 -11.34
C GLN A 247 10.93 26.38 -11.66
N ASP A 248 10.52 26.72 -12.87
CA ASP A 248 9.22 26.30 -13.41
C ASP A 248 9.26 24.83 -13.82
N TRP A 249 8.37 24.02 -13.26
CA TRP A 249 8.27 22.57 -13.49
C TRP A 249 7.12 22.19 -14.42
N TYR A 250 6.37 23.16 -14.95
CA TYR A 250 5.35 22.88 -15.97
C TYR A 250 6.01 22.40 -17.26
N GLY A 251 5.86 21.10 -17.51
CA GLY A 251 6.35 20.44 -18.73
C GLY A 251 5.22 20.18 -19.73
N GLY A 252 4.01 19.89 -19.24
CA GLY A 252 2.83 19.67 -20.08
C GLY A 252 2.12 20.98 -20.40
N GLY A 253 1.89 21.24 -21.69
CA GLY A 253 1.05 22.32 -22.16
C GLY A 253 -0.39 22.20 -21.64
N LEU A 254 -1.10 23.34 -21.55
CA LEU A 254 -2.44 23.40 -20.96
C LEU A 254 -3.46 22.45 -21.62
N ASP A 255 -3.32 22.24 -22.92
CA ASP A 255 -4.17 21.35 -23.69
C ASP A 255 -3.80 19.86 -23.50
N GLU A 256 -2.53 19.55 -23.28
CA GLU A 256 -2.04 18.18 -23.11
C GLU A 256 -2.51 17.56 -21.80
N TYR A 257 -2.26 18.25 -20.69
CA TYR A 257 -2.60 17.71 -19.38
C TYR A 257 -4.13 17.54 -19.22
N ARG A 258 -4.93 18.43 -19.83
CA ARG A 258 -6.41 18.31 -19.91
C ARG A 258 -6.86 17.16 -20.80
N ALA A 259 -6.24 16.99 -21.97
CA ALA A 259 -6.59 15.91 -22.90
C ALA A 259 -6.34 14.53 -22.27
N TYR A 260 -5.27 14.40 -21.48
CA TYR A 260 -4.87 13.12 -20.89
C TYR A 260 -5.38 12.89 -19.47
N GLY A 261 -5.77 13.94 -18.75
CA GLY A 261 -6.09 13.86 -17.32
C GLY A 261 -4.84 13.51 -16.51
N LEU A 262 -3.70 14.08 -16.88
CA LEU A 262 -2.41 13.96 -16.19
C LEU A 262 -2.06 15.32 -15.57
N PRO A 263 -1.18 15.38 -14.55
CA PRO A 263 -0.63 16.64 -14.06
C PRO A 263 0.19 17.34 -15.14
N GLY A 264 0.08 18.68 -15.26
CA GLY A 264 0.95 19.47 -16.14
C GLY A 264 2.36 19.67 -15.57
N ASP A 265 2.49 19.56 -14.25
CA ASP A 265 3.76 19.64 -13.52
C ASP A 265 4.55 18.32 -13.63
N SER A 266 5.81 18.40 -14.04
CA SER A 266 6.67 17.24 -14.27
C SER A 266 7.06 16.52 -12.98
N VAL A 267 7.16 17.23 -11.84
CA VAL A 267 7.42 16.64 -10.53
C VAL A 267 6.20 15.83 -10.07
N ALA A 268 5.00 16.40 -10.20
CA ALA A 268 3.76 15.71 -9.88
C ALA A 268 3.56 14.46 -10.75
N LEU A 269 3.82 14.58 -12.06
CA LEU A 269 3.74 13.43 -12.96
C LEU A 269 4.83 12.37 -12.66
N ALA A 270 6.05 12.78 -12.32
CA ALA A 270 7.11 11.85 -11.92
C ALA A 270 6.71 11.03 -10.69
N LEU A 271 6.12 11.68 -9.68
CA LEU A 271 5.54 11.02 -8.51
C LEU A 271 4.37 10.10 -8.91
N GLN A 272 3.48 10.54 -9.81
CA GLN A 272 2.31 9.76 -10.22
C GLN A 272 2.67 8.49 -11.00
N VAL A 273 3.77 8.52 -11.76
CA VAL A 273 4.28 7.38 -12.53
C VAL A 273 4.76 6.26 -11.60
N ILE A 274 5.36 6.61 -10.46
CA ILE A 274 5.90 5.64 -9.49
C ILE A 274 4.93 5.31 -8.35
N ALA A 275 3.87 6.10 -8.12
CA ALA A 275 3.01 5.99 -6.94
C ALA A 275 2.30 4.64 -6.74
N ASP A 276 2.23 3.80 -7.77
CA ASP A 276 1.60 2.47 -7.72
C ASP A 276 2.63 1.32 -7.59
N ASP A 277 3.94 1.63 -7.47
CA ASP A 277 5.02 0.65 -7.41
C ASP A 277 5.97 0.93 -6.22
N PRO A 278 5.89 0.13 -5.13
CA PRO A 278 6.69 0.37 -3.92
C PRO A 278 8.20 0.27 -4.17
N VAL A 279 8.64 -0.59 -5.10
CA VAL A 279 10.06 -0.74 -5.45
C VAL A 279 10.52 0.49 -6.23
N ALA A 280 9.70 0.99 -7.15
CA ALA A 280 10.03 2.17 -7.93
C ALA A 280 10.10 3.44 -7.06
N VAL A 281 9.15 3.64 -6.14
CA VAL A 281 9.17 4.76 -5.19
C VAL A 281 10.46 4.76 -4.38
N ARG A 282 10.76 3.65 -3.69
CA ARG A 282 11.95 3.57 -2.81
C ARG A 282 13.25 3.80 -3.60
N SER A 283 13.31 3.29 -4.83
CA SER A 283 14.46 3.47 -5.71
C SER A 283 14.62 4.91 -6.23
N ALA A 284 13.51 5.63 -6.46
CA ALA A 284 13.52 7.03 -6.91
C ALA A 284 13.92 8.00 -5.78
N PHE A 285 13.56 7.68 -4.54
CA PHE A 285 13.92 8.40 -3.32
C PHE A 285 15.16 7.78 -2.66
N THR A 286 16.32 7.96 -3.31
CA THR A 286 17.63 7.49 -2.84
C THR A 286 17.80 7.68 -1.33
N GLU A 287 18.33 6.68 -0.62
CA GLU A 287 18.49 6.74 0.85
C GLU A 287 19.25 7.99 1.33
N THR A 288 20.33 8.34 0.65
CA THR A 288 21.07 9.57 0.95
C THR A 288 20.27 10.79 0.52
N GLY A 289 19.96 11.68 1.46
CA GLY A 289 19.22 12.92 1.20
C GLY A 289 17.70 12.73 1.10
N ARG A 290 17.17 11.55 1.47
CA ARG A 290 15.74 11.24 1.37
C ARG A 290 14.88 12.20 2.20
N PRO A 291 15.16 12.46 3.50
CA PRO A 291 14.35 13.37 4.31
C PRO A 291 14.34 14.80 3.74
N GLU A 292 15.50 15.30 3.28
CA GLU A 292 15.62 16.64 2.70
C GLU A 292 14.81 16.75 1.39
N ARG A 293 14.81 15.70 0.57
CA ARG A 293 14.00 15.64 -0.66
C ARG A 293 12.51 15.65 -0.33
N MET A 294 12.07 14.83 0.62
CA MET A 294 10.68 14.80 1.08
C MET A 294 10.24 16.17 1.63
N SER A 295 11.07 16.82 2.45
CA SER A 295 10.80 18.16 2.97
C SER A 295 10.63 19.18 1.86
N ARG A 296 11.54 19.21 0.88
CA ARG A 296 11.44 20.11 -0.28
C ARG A 296 10.17 19.87 -1.10
N LEU A 297 9.78 18.61 -1.29
CA LEU A 297 8.55 18.27 -2.01
C LEU A 297 7.30 18.73 -1.25
N PHE A 298 7.25 18.61 0.08
CA PHE A 298 6.14 19.15 0.87
C PHE A 298 6.11 20.68 0.84
N GLU A 299 7.25 21.36 1.00
CA GLU A 299 7.35 22.82 0.85
C GLU A 299 6.91 23.29 -0.54
N TYR A 300 7.25 22.52 -1.57
CA TYR A 300 6.82 22.78 -2.94
C TYR A 300 5.31 22.60 -3.08
N ALA A 301 4.76 21.50 -2.59
CA ALA A 301 3.33 21.20 -2.62
C ALA A 301 2.49 22.21 -1.82
N GLN A 302 3.02 22.80 -0.73
CA GLN A 302 2.35 23.88 0.01
C GLN A 302 2.17 25.17 -0.82
N ARG A 303 3.04 25.41 -1.81
CA ARG A 303 3.03 26.63 -2.62
C ARG A 303 2.26 26.47 -3.93
N HIS A 304 1.88 25.24 -4.29
CA HIS A 304 1.27 24.90 -5.58
C HIS A 304 -0.08 24.18 -5.38
N GLU A 305 -0.71 23.78 -6.48
CA GLU A 305 -2.03 23.15 -6.47
C GLU A 305 -2.07 21.84 -5.66
N GLY A 306 -3.26 21.48 -5.14
CA GLY A 306 -3.46 20.33 -4.25
C GLY A 306 -3.09 18.97 -4.85
N ASP A 307 -3.08 18.85 -6.19
CA ASP A 307 -2.78 17.60 -6.89
C ASP A 307 -1.35 17.10 -6.63
N ILE A 308 -0.40 18.01 -6.37
CA ILE A 308 1.01 17.67 -6.06
C ILE A 308 1.11 17.04 -4.66
N ALA A 309 0.39 17.61 -3.69
CA ALA A 309 0.35 17.09 -2.34
C ALA A 309 -0.28 15.69 -2.28
N ASP A 310 -1.39 15.51 -2.97
CA ASP A 310 -2.11 14.23 -3.06
C ASP A 310 -1.24 13.12 -3.67
N VAL A 311 -0.59 13.39 -4.81
CA VAL A 311 0.29 12.39 -5.43
C VAL A 311 1.55 12.11 -4.61
N LEU A 312 2.10 13.13 -3.93
CA LEU A 312 3.21 12.96 -3.01
C LEU A 312 2.80 12.06 -1.83
N GLY A 313 1.65 12.34 -1.20
CA GLY A 313 1.10 11.54 -0.10
C GLY A 313 0.97 10.07 -0.48
N ARG A 314 0.34 9.78 -1.63
CA ARG A 314 0.21 8.41 -2.15
C ARG A 314 1.55 7.75 -2.43
N ALA A 315 2.49 8.45 -3.07
CA ALA A 315 3.81 7.90 -3.34
C ALA A 315 4.51 7.53 -2.03
N LEU A 316 4.45 8.39 -1.01
CA LEU A 316 5.05 8.13 0.30
C LEU A 316 4.40 6.94 1.02
N ALA A 317 3.08 6.81 0.98
CA ALA A 317 2.36 5.65 1.52
C ALA A 317 2.76 4.35 0.79
N THR A 318 2.84 4.38 -0.54
CA THR A 318 3.28 3.23 -1.35
C THR A 318 4.72 2.84 -1.05
N GLY A 319 5.66 3.81 -1.00
CA GLY A 319 7.06 3.54 -0.65
C GLY A 319 7.23 2.94 0.75
N SER A 320 6.37 3.34 1.68
CA SER A 320 6.26 2.82 3.05
C SER A 320 5.55 1.47 3.13
N GLY A 321 5.05 0.90 2.02
CA GLY A 321 4.41 -0.42 2.01
C GLY A 321 2.97 -0.46 2.53
N VAL A 322 2.29 0.69 2.71
CA VAL A 322 0.98 0.79 3.38
C VAL A 322 -0.10 -0.16 2.82
N HIS A 323 -0.16 -0.31 1.49
CA HIS A 323 -1.13 -1.19 0.81
C HIS A 323 -0.54 -2.53 0.33
N HIS A 324 0.76 -2.74 0.54
CA HIS A 324 1.51 -3.86 -0.04
C HIS A 324 2.03 -4.84 1.01
N GLU A 325 2.09 -4.40 2.27
CA GLU A 325 2.68 -5.13 3.39
C GLU A 325 1.74 -5.08 4.61
N GLN A 326 1.87 -6.05 5.51
CA GLN A 326 0.97 -6.19 6.67
C GLN A 326 1.51 -5.43 7.89
N PRO A 327 0.66 -4.79 8.70
CA PRO A 327 1.07 -4.17 9.95
C PRO A 327 1.88 -5.12 10.84
N GLY A 328 3.03 -4.65 11.34
CA GLY A 328 3.93 -5.44 12.17
C GLY A 328 4.76 -6.49 11.42
N ALA A 329 4.69 -6.52 10.09
CA ALA A 329 5.43 -7.44 9.22
C ALA A 329 6.00 -6.75 7.96
N HIS A 330 6.31 -5.45 8.05
CA HIS A 330 6.94 -4.70 6.97
C HIS A 330 8.37 -5.16 6.71
N SER A 331 8.80 -5.05 5.45
CA SER A 331 10.17 -5.26 5.02
C SER A 331 11.10 -4.18 5.59
N ALA A 332 12.39 -4.49 5.73
CA ALA A 332 13.38 -3.51 6.22
C ALA A 332 13.42 -2.24 5.36
N ASP A 333 13.29 -2.39 4.04
CA ASP A 333 13.30 -1.26 3.10
C ASP A 333 12.06 -0.37 3.26
N ALA A 334 10.87 -0.99 3.42
CA ALA A 334 9.63 -0.25 3.68
C ALA A 334 9.68 0.46 5.03
N ALA A 335 10.15 -0.22 6.08
CA ALA A 335 10.29 0.33 7.42
C ALA A 335 11.27 1.53 7.47
N ALA A 336 12.42 1.43 6.80
CA ALA A 336 13.37 2.55 6.70
C ALA A 336 12.77 3.74 5.94
N PHE A 337 12.04 3.47 4.86
CA PHE A 337 11.34 4.52 4.11
C PHE A 337 10.23 5.19 4.94
N ALA A 338 9.44 4.40 5.67
CA ALA A 338 8.39 4.88 6.56
C ALA A 338 8.95 5.71 7.71
N PHE A 339 10.08 5.31 8.29
CA PHE A 339 10.78 6.07 9.32
C PHE A 339 11.13 7.48 8.81
N ASP A 340 11.79 7.59 7.66
CA ASP A 340 12.14 8.88 7.06
C ASP A 340 10.88 9.72 6.76
N THR A 341 9.85 9.07 6.21
CA THR A 341 8.57 9.71 5.90
C THR A 341 7.91 10.28 7.16
N ILE A 342 7.73 9.46 8.20
CA ILE A 342 7.06 9.84 9.45
C ILE A 342 7.82 10.97 10.14
N THR A 343 9.14 10.86 10.26
CA THR A 343 9.96 11.88 10.93
C THR A 343 9.99 13.19 10.15
N THR A 344 10.00 13.13 8.81
CA THR A 344 9.90 14.33 7.96
C THR A 344 8.53 14.97 8.11
N THR A 345 7.44 14.21 7.94
CA THR A 345 6.07 14.72 8.10
C THR A 345 5.85 15.29 9.51
N ALA A 346 6.45 14.69 10.54
CA ALA A 346 6.37 15.16 11.91
C ALA A 346 6.90 16.59 12.09
N SER A 347 7.91 17.02 11.32
CA SER A 347 8.43 18.40 11.40
C SER A 347 7.48 19.43 10.79
N PHE A 348 6.63 19.01 9.84
CA PHE A 348 5.55 19.86 9.30
C PHE A 348 4.34 19.88 10.23
N GLY A 349 4.01 18.74 10.83
CA GLY A 349 2.82 18.55 11.67
C GLY A 349 1.57 19.08 10.99
N GLN A 350 0.85 19.99 11.66
CA GLN A 350 -0.40 20.58 11.17
C GLN A 350 -0.25 21.41 9.88
N ASN A 351 0.98 21.74 9.48
CA ASN A 351 1.23 22.48 8.24
C ASN A 351 1.29 21.57 7.01
N ILE A 352 1.11 20.25 7.14
CA ILE A 352 1.02 19.36 5.99
C ILE A 352 -0.13 19.78 5.07
N PRO A 353 0.08 19.80 3.74
CA PRO A 353 -0.99 20.06 2.80
C PRO A 353 -2.19 19.12 2.99
N THR A 354 -3.41 19.67 2.97
CA THR A 354 -4.65 18.92 3.22
C THR A 354 -4.78 17.68 2.35
N ALA A 355 -4.41 17.76 1.07
CA ALA A 355 -4.55 16.67 0.13
C ALA A 355 -3.61 15.46 0.41
N ALA A 356 -2.60 15.61 1.27
CA ALA A 356 -1.72 14.52 1.68
C ALA A 356 -2.15 13.86 3.02
N GLN A 357 -3.12 14.43 3.74
CA GLN A 357 -3.45 14.02 5.10
C GLN A 357 -4.01 12.60 5.18
N ASP A 358 -4.85 12.21 4.22
CA ASP A 358 -5.43 10.87 4.12
C ASP A 358 -4.33 9.80 4.05
N SER A 359 -3.33 9.98 3.18
CA SER A 359 -2.18 9.07 3.09
C SER A 359 -1.34 9.03 4.38
N MET A 360 -1.26 10.13 5.13
CA MET A 360 -0.55 10.12 6.42
C MET A 360 -1.34 9.34 7.49
N ALA A 361 -2.67 9.41 7.47
CA ALA A 361 -3.51 8.60 8.34
C ALA A 361 -3.41 7.10 8.00
N GLU A 362 -3.42 6.74 6.72
CA GLU A 362 -3.20 5.35 6.28
C GLU A 362 -1.81 4.84 6.67
N LEU A 363 -0.79 5.70 6.57
CA LEU A 363 0.57 5.39 7.04
C LEU A 363 0.60 5.15 8.55
N ALA A 364 -0.04 6.01 9.34
CA ALA A 364 -0.15 5.84 10.79
C ALA A 364 -0.86 4.53 11.16
N ALA A 365 -1.93 4.19 10.45
CA ALA A 365 -2.69 2.96 10.63
C ALA A 365 -1.87 1.71 10.30
N SER A 366 -1.08 1.74 9.21
CA SER A 366 -0.21 0.64 8.81
C SER A 366 0.92 0.41 9.83
N TYR A 367 1.50 1.50 10.35
CA TYR A 367 2.60 1.50 11.33
C TYR A 367 2.11 1.67 12.78
N ARG A 368 0.94 1.10 13.10
CA ARG A 368 0.31 1.19 14.43
C ARG A 368 1.19 0.67 15.57
N HIS A 369 2.05 -0.32 15.31
CA HIS A 369 2.99 -0.83 16.32
C HIS A 369 4.07 0.21 16.66
N GLU A 370 4.55 0.94 15.67
CA GLU A 370 5.55 1.99 15.80
C GLU A 370 4.95 3.27 16.39
N MET A 371 3.70 3.61 16.04
CA MET A 371 2.96 4.70 16.68
C MET A 371 2.75 4.42 18.18
N PHE A 372 2.31 3.21 18.50
CA PHE A 372 2.16 2.75 19.87
C PHE A 372 3.49 2.80 20.63
N ALA A 373 4.53 2.17 20.08
CA ALA A 373 5.86 2.18 20.69
C ALA A 373 6.40 3.60 20.87
N GLY A 374 6.13 4.49 19.91
CA GLY A 374 6.56 5.88 19.89
C GLY A 374 5.88 6.78 20.92
N ALA A 375 4.61 6.52 21.23
CA ALA A 375 3.84 7.33 22.17
C ALA A 375 4.18 7.07 23.65
N ARG A 376 4.79 5.91 23.96
CA ARG A 376 5.14 5.50 25.33
C ARG A 376 6.06 6.51 26.04
N VAL A 377 5.50 7.29 26.96
CA VAL A 377 6.23 8.29 27.76
C VAL A 377 6.85 7.68 29.01
N ASP A 378 6.24 6.59 29.51
CA ASP A 378 6.72 5.79 30.64
C ASP A 378 8.13 5.22 30.42
N ASP A 379 8.43 4.79 29.19
CA ASP A 379 9.72 4.26 28.76
C ASP A 379 10.67 5.35 28.21
N GLY A 380 10.47 6.61 28.59
CA GLY A 380 11.43 7.70 28.38
C GLY A 380 10.89 8.90 27.60
N ASN A 381 10.61 9.98 28.32
CA ASN A 381 10.14 11.28 27.78
C ASN A 381 11.10 11.97 26.79
N PHE A 382 12.38 11.57 26.76
CA PHE A 382 13.42 12.23 25.95
C PHE A 382 14.28 11.23 25.18
N ARG A 383 13.63 10.27 24.51
CA ARG A 383 14.31 9.37 23.56
C ARG A 383 14.37 9.95 22.15
N THR A 384 15.38 9.55 21.39
CA THR A 384 15.50 9.86 19.96
C THR A 384 14.83 8.78 19.13
N SER A 385 14.30 9.16 17.97
CA SER A 385 13.86 8.19 16.96
C SER A 385 15.06 7.40 16.41
N GLY A 386 14.87 6.12 16.10
CA GLY A 386 15.87 5.31 15.43
C GLY A 386 15.35 3.94 14.97
N MET A 387 16.15 3.28 14.13
CA MET A 387 15.84 1.94 13.58
C MET A 387 16.05 0.78 14.57
N THR A 388 16.39 1.08 15.82
CA THR A 388 16.70 0.10 16.85
C THR A 388 16.00 0.46 18.15
N ALA A 389 15.67 -0.55 18.95
CA ALA A 389 15.03 -0.35 20.25
C ALA A 389 15.87 0.59 21.14
N PRO A 390 15.24 1.57 21.79
CA PRO A 390 15.91 2.37 22.82
C PRO A 390 16.46 1.45 23.92
N PRO A 391 17.56 1.85 24.59
CA PRO A 391 18.02 1.17 25.80
C PRO A 391 16.88 1.05 26.81
N ASP A 392 16.78 -0.10 27.47
CA ASP A 392 15.79 -0.39 28.52
C ASP A 392 14.32 -0.29 28.09
N PHE A 393 14.02 -0.23 26.79
CA PHE A 393 12.64 -0.24 26.29
C PHE A 393 11.94 -1.55 26.67
N SER A 394 10.86 -1.45 27.42
CA SER A 394 10.17 -2.64 27.93
C SER A 394 9.42 -3.33 26.79
N THR A 395 9.71 -4.61 26.59
CA THR A 395 9.06 -5.41 25.55
C THR A 395 7.62 -5.73 25.95
N MET A 396 6.66 -5.29 25.14
CA MET A 396 5.27 -5.68 25.30
C MET A 396 4.95 -6.91 24.43
N PRO A 397 4.31 -7.95 24.99
CA PRO A 397 3.91 -9.11 24.21
C PRO A 397 2.99 -8.74 23.03
N GLY A 398 3.34 -9.17 21.82
CA GLY A 398 2.56 -8.90 20.60
C GLY A 398 2.88 -7.55 19.93
N LEU A 399 3.74 -6.72 20.52
CA LEU A 399 4.23 -5.50 19.89
C LEU A 399 5.48 -5.81 19.06
N THR A 400 5.43 -5.57 17.75
CA THR A 400 6.53 -5.86 16.80
C THR A 400 6.89 -4.64 15.96
N PRO A 401 7.43 -3.57 16.57
CA PRO A 401 7.79 -2.36 15.85
C PRO A 401 9.09 -2.60 15.05
N SER A 402 9.10 -2.15 13.81
CA SER A 402 10.26 -2.22 12.89
C SER A 402 11.26 -1.09 13.14
N PHE A 403 10.80 0.01 13.74
CA PHE A 403 11.60 1.14 14.20
C PHE A 403 10.92 1.81 15.40
N TYR A 404 11.63 2.71 16.07
CA TYR A 404 11.15 3.36 17.29
C TYR A 404 11.15 4.87 17.12
N LEU A 405 10.02 5.48 17.45
CA LEU A 405 9.85 6.93 17.38
C LEU A 405 10.06 7.58 18.75
N SER A 406 10.52 8.83 18.73
CA SER A 406 10.42 9.69 19.90
C SER A 406 8.96 10.11 20.11
N PRO A 407 8.52 10.32 21.37
CA PRO A 407 7.20 10.90 21.64
C PRO A 407 6.98 12.24 20.90
N GLN A 408 8.04 13.02 20.68
CA GLN A 408 7.98 14.25 19.90
C GLN A 408 7.67 14.01 18.42
N HIS A 409 8.33 13.04 17.77
CA HIS A 409 8.04 12.71 16.37
C HIS A 409 6.68 12.04 16.22
N THR A 410 6.28 11.17 17.14
CA THR A 410 4.92 10.61 17.15
C THR A 410 3.88 11.72 17.26
N TYR A 411 4.02 12.63 18.23
CA TYR A 411 3.10 13.76 18.38
C TYR A 411 3.08 14.68 17.15
N GLY A 412 4.25 15.02 16.62
CA GLY A 412 4.38 15.82 15.39
C GLY A 412 3.67 15.17 14.21
N PHE A 413 3.83 13.85 14.05
CA PHE A 413 3.21 13.11 12.96
C PHE A 413 1.70 13.00 13.13
N LEU A 414 1.17 12.73 14.33
CA LEU A 414 -0.28 12.68 14.56
C LEU A 414 -0.98 14.00 14.18
N LYS A 415 -0.31 15.14 14.37
CA LYS A 415 -0.84 16.46 13.93
C LYS A 415 -1.00 16.57 12.41
N SER A 416 -0.32 15.75 11.61
CA SER A 416 -0.38 15.88 10.15
C SER A 416 -1.70 15.48 9.54
N PHE A 417 -2.52 14.71 10.25
CA PHE A 417 -3.82 14.26 9.76
C PHE A 417 -4.97 14.52 10.76
N ALA A 418 -4.65 15.02 11.95
CA ALA A 418 -5.63 15.32 12.99
C ALA A 418 -6.62 16.46 12.65
N ALA A 419 -6.44 17.18 11.53
CA ALA A 419 -7.35 18.25 11.13
C ALA A 419 -8.70 17.72 10.64
N ASP A 420 -8.68 16.61 9.89
CA ASP A 420 -9.88 15.99 9.30
C ASP A 420 -10.33 14.80 10.16
N GLU A 421 -11.64 14.66 10.32
CA GLU A 421 -12.25 13.58 11.10
C GLU A 421 -12.20 12.24 10.39
N ASN A 422 -12.38 12.22 9.06
CA ASN A 422 -12.32 11.00 8.27
C ASN A 422 -10.92 10.37 8.34
N ASN A 423 -9.90 11.23 8.45
CA ASN A 423 -8.52 10.82 8.56
C ASN A 423 -8.21 10.23 9.94
N THR A 424 -8.66 10.87 11.02
CA THR A 424 -8.55 10.27 12.35
C THR A 424 -9.31 8.95 12.45
N ASP A 425 -10.50 8.83 11.84
CA ASP A 425 -11.28 7.59 11.87
C ASP A 425 -10.54 6.38 11.29
N THR A 426 -9.70 6.58 10.26
CA THR A 426 -8.84 5.53 9.69
C THR A 426 -7.81 5.04 10.70
N PHE A 427 -7.14 5.96 11.38
CA PHE A 427 -6.17 5.64 12.42
C PHE A 427 -6.84 4.99 13.64
N ASP A 428 -7.95 5.57 14.11
CA ASP A 428 -8.72 5.12 15.28
C ASP A 428 -9.20 3.67 15.15
N LYS A 429 -9.63 3.25 13.95
CA LYS A 429 -10.01 1.86 13.67
C LYS A 429 -8.82 0.92 13.85
N ALA A 430 -7.68 1.26 13.24
CA ALA A 430 -6.47 0.44 13.32
C ALA A 430 -5.94 0.35 14.75
N MET A 431 -6.06 1.44 15.52
CA MET A 431 -5.68 1.48 16.93
C MET A 431 -6.65 0.73 17.84
N GLY A 432 -7.96 0.78 17.58
CA GLY A 432 -8.95 -0.02 18.28
C GLY A 432 -8.68 -1.53 18.16
N GLU A 433 -8.32 -2.00 16.96
CA GLU A 433 -7.90 -3.38 16.73
C GLU A 433 -6.61 -3.73 17.50
N LEU A 434 -5.57 -2.91 17.38
CA LEU A 434 -4.31 -3.14 18.10
C LEU A 434 -4.51 -3.18 19.62
N ARG A 435 -5.32 -2.25 20.14
CA ARG A 435 -5.70 -2.20 21.56
C ARG A 435 -6.34 -3.52 22.00
N HIS A 436 -7.30 -4.03 21.24
CA HIS A 436 -7.94 -5.30 21.54
C HIS A 436 -6.91 -6.44 21.59
N ASP A 437 -6.11 -6.59 20.53
CA ASP A 437 -5.13 -7.67 20.40
C ASP A 437 -4.08 -7.66 21.53
N LEU A 438 -3.54 -6.49 21.85
CA LEU A 438 -2.51 -6.34 22.88
C LEU A 438 -3.08 -6.61 24.29
N LEU A 439 -4.27 -6.10 24.61
CA LEU A 439 -4.88 -6.29 25.93
C LEU A 439 -5.34 -7.73 26.17
N VAL A 440 -5.96 -8.37 25.19
CA VAL A 440 -6.36 -9.79 25.30
C VAL A 440 -5.12 -10.67 25.48
N ARG A 441 -4.05 -10.41 24.73
CA ARG A 441 -2.78 -11.14 24.88
C ARG A 441 -2.14 -10.90 26.24
N ALA A 442 -2.11 -9.65 26.71
CA ALA A 442 -1.54 -9.30 28.01
C ALA A 442 -2.35 -9.93 29.17
N ALA A 443 -3.68 -9.91 29.07
CA ALA A 443 -4.59 -10.56 30.02
C ALA A 443 -4.34 -12.07 30.09
N ARG A 444 -4.14 -12.72 28.94
CA ARG A 444 -3.80 -14.13 28.87
C ARG A 444 -2.51 -14.47 29.58
N LEU A 445 -1.44 -13.72 29.32
CA LEU A 445 -0.14 -13.97 29.94
C LEU A 445 -0.17 -13.73 31.46
N ASP A 446 -0.85 -12.66 31.90
CA ASP A 446 -1.06 -12.41 33.32
C ASP A 446 -1.92 -13.50 33.97
N GLY A 447 -2.94 -14.00 33.26
CA GLY A 447 -3.83 -15.06 33.73
C GLY A 447 -3.14 -16.43 33.83
N GLU A 448 -2.30 -16.78 32.87
CA GLU A 448 -1.40 -17.95 32.92
C GLU A 448 -0.47 -17.87 34.14
N GLY A 449 0.14 -16.71 34.39
CA GLY A 449 0.98 -16.46 35.56
C GLY A 449 0.22 -16.55 36.89
N ALA A 450 -0.99 -15.97 36.95
CA ALA A 450 -1.86 -16.01 38.13
C ALA A 450 -2.36 -17.43 38.47
N ARG A 451 -2.46 -18.32 37.48
CA ARG A 451 -2.80 -19.74 37.66
C ARG A 451 -1.59 -20.63 37.96
N GLY A 452 -0.37 -20.12 37.85
CA GLY A 452 0.87 -20.84 38.10
C GLY A 452 1.07 -21.22 39.57
N ASN A 453 2.14 -22.00 39.84
CA ASN A 453 2.58 -22.32 41.20
C ASN A 453 4.07 -21.98 41.38
N PRO A 454 4.43 -20.92 42.13
CA PRO A 454 3.52 -20.00 42.84
C PRO A 454 2.77 -19.05 41.87
N PRO A 455 1.54 -18.60 42.23
CA PRO A 455 0.84 -17.57 41.48
C PRO A 455 1.69 -16.30 41.37
N LYS A 456 1.91 -15.82 40.14
CA LYS A 456 2.62 -14.57 39.88
C LYS A 456 1.97 -13.82 38.72
N ASP A 457 1.30 -12.73 39.06
CA ASP A 457 0.86 -11.74 38.09
C ASP A 457 2.08 -11.02 37.50
N SER A 458 2.26 -11.09 36.19
CA SER A 458 3.40 -10.49 35.50
C SER A 458 3.22 -8.99 35.25
N GLY A 459 2.00 -8.47 35.39
CA GLY A 459 1.70 -7.05 35.24
C GLY A 459 1.60 -6.57 33.79
N TYR A 460 1.66 -7.46 32.79
CA TYR A 460 1.66 -7.08 31.38
C TYR A 460 0.41 -6.27 31.01
N PHE A 461 -0.76 -6.63 31.54
CA PHE A 461 -2.01 -5.94 31.24
C PHE A 461 -1.97 -4.46 31.66
N GLY A 462 -1.41 -4.18 32.84
CA GLY A 462 -1.32 -2.80 33.35
C GLY A 462 -0.32 -1.96 32.57
N VAL A 463 0.81 -2.54 32.20
CA VAL A 463 1.83 -1.89 31.35
C VAL A 463 1.25 -1.60 29.95
N THR A 464 0.59 -2.58 29.34
CA THR A 464 -0.08 -2.41 28.04
C THR A 464 -1.18 -1.34 28.10
N ALA A 465 -2.04 -1.37 29.11
CA ALA A 465 -3.08 -0.36 29.30
C ALA A 465 -2.49 1.05 29.47
N GLY A 466 -1.40 1.20 30.23
CA GLY A 466 -0.66 2.46 30.37
C GLY A 466 -0.15 2.99 29.03
N GLY A 467 0.52 2.14 28.24
CA GLY A 467 0.99 2.52 26.90
C GLY A 467 -0.13 2.91 25.93
N ILE A 468 -1.30 2.26 26.05
CA ILE A 468 -2.52 2.64 25.30
C ILE A 468 -2.97 4.04 25.71
N GLY A 469 -3.06 4.32 27.01
CA GLY A 469 -3.44 5.64 27.51
C GLY A 469 -2.47 6.73 27.09
N ASP A 470 -1.18 6.42 26.97
CA ASP A 470 -0.18 7.36 26.48
C ASP A 470 -0.42 7.77 25.03
N LEU A 471 -0.69 6.80 24.16
CA LEU A 471 -1.03 7.07 22.76
C LEU A 471 -2.35 7.85 22.63
N ILE A 472 -3.39 7.45 23.36
CA ILE A 472 -4.68 8.16 23.41
C ILE A 472 -4.46 9.61 23.84
N GLY A 473 -3.69 9.84 24.90
CA GLY A 473 -3.37 11.18 25.37
C GLY A 473 -2.62 12.02 24.33
N MET A 474 -1.70 11.41 23.60
CA MET A 474 -0.93 12.07 22.56
C MET A 474 -1.79 12.42 21.35
N GLU A 475 -2.64 11.50 20.90
CA GLU A 475 -3.60 11.73 19.81
C GLU A 475 -4.59 12.83 20.17
N TYR A 476 -5.16 12.76 21.37
CA TYR A 476 -6.06 13.80 21.89
C TYR A 476 -5.36 15.18 21.91
N ALA A 477 -4.11 15.25 22.36
CA ALA A 477 -3.34 16.48 22.35
C ALA A 477 -3.09 17.00 20.92
N ALA A 478 -2.96 16.12 19.92
CA ALA A 478 -2.77 16.50 18.52
C ALA A 478 -4.07 17.03 17.95
N ALA A 479 -5.19 16.32 18.14
CA ALA A 479 -6.52 16.77 17.74
C ALA A 479 -6.88 18.11 18.37
N LEU A 480 -6.64 18.28 19.68
CA LEU A 480 -6.85 19.53 20.40
C LEU A 480 -6.07 20.69 19.77
N LYS A 481 -4.81 20.44 19.44
CA LYS A 481 -3.93 21.47 18.88
C LYS A 481 -4.38 21.93 17.50
N VAL A 482 -4.82 21.00 16.66
CA VAL A 482 -5.15 21.26 15.25
C VAL A 482 -6.58 21.75 15.07
N ARG A 483 -7.55 21.17 15.79
CA ARG A 483 -8.98 21.52 15.67
C ARG A 483 -9.39 22.69 16.55
N GLY A 484 -8.70 22.93 17.67
CA GLY A 484 -8.90 24.10 18.54
C GLY A 484 -10.17 24.10 19.41
N ASP A 485 -11.23 23.37 19.02
CA ASP A 485 -12.51 23.34 19.72
C ASP A 485 -12.74 22.01 20.48
N MET A 486 -12.66 22.06 21.82
CA MET A 486 -12.95 20.92 22.68
C MET A 486 -14.45 20.60 22.74
N ASP A 487 -15.32 21.61 22.61
CA ASP A 487 -16.75 21.44 22.84
C ASP A 487 -17.37 20.65 21.69
N ALA A 488 -16.93 20.89 20.45
CA ALA A 488 -17.35 20.11 19.29
C ALA A 488 -16.91 18.63 19.36
N PHE A 489 -15.69 18.36 19.83
CA PHE A 489 -15.20 16.99 20.02
C PHE A 489 -15.95 16.27 21.15
N ASP A 490 -16.13 16.93 22.31
CA ASP A 490 -16.88 16.39 23.44
C ASP A 490 -18.37 16.20 23.11
N GLU A 491 -18.98 17.10 22.34
CA GLU A 491 -20.35 17.00 21.86
C GLU A 491 -20.50 15.86 20.84
N LYS A 492 -19.51 15.66 19.96
CA LYS A 492 -19.48 14.52 19.04
C LYS A 492 -19.37 13.18 19.76
N ILE A 493 -18.44 13.02 20.71
CA ILE A 493 -18.33 11.76 21.45
C ILE A 493 -19.57 11.53 22.33
N ARG A 494 -20.14 12.59 22.90
CA ARG A 494 -21.44 12.51 23.58
C ARG A 494 -22.55 12.08 22.62
N GLY A 495 -22.57 12.62 21.40
CA GLY A 495 -23.44 12.24 20.30
C GLY A 495 -23.31 10.77 19.95
N ILE A 496 -22.09 10.25 19.79
CA ILE A 496 -21.83 8.81 19.56
C ILE A 496 -22.36 7.97 20.73
N MET A 497 -22.12 8.38 21.97
CA MET A 497 -22.64 7.69 23.15
C MET A 497 -24.17 7.74 23.26
N THR A 498 -24.82 8.81 22.81
CA THR A 498 -26.29 8.94 22.81
C THR A 498 -26.95 8.29 21.58
N ASP A 499 -26.31 8.30 20.43
CA ASP A 499 -26.82 7.75 19.17
C ASP A 499 -26.64 6.23 19.12
N THR A 500 -25.63 5.68 19.80
CA THR A 500 -25.52 4.21 20.00
C THR A 500 -26.67 3.66 20.87
N VAL A 501 -27.35 4.53 21.63
CA VAL A 501 -28.60 4.21 22.36
C VAL A 501 -29.82 4.22 21.44
N SER A 502 -29.78 4.91 20.29
CA SER A 502 -30.95 5.15 19.43
C SER A 502 -30.86 4.56 18.01
N ALA A 503 -29.67 4.24 17.49
CA ALA A 503 -29.46 3.79 16.11
C ALA A 503 -28.76 2.42 16.05
N GLY A 504 -29.47 1.42 15.52
CA GLY A 504 -28.86 0.15 15.11
C GLY A 504 -27.88 0.38 13.96
N LEU A 505 -26.58 0.23 14.25
CA LEU A 505 -25.37 0.03 13.41
C LEU A 505 -25.58 -0.06 11.87
N GLY A 506 -26.11 0.98 11.25
CA GLY A 506 -26.26 1.07 9.79
C GLY A 506 -25.09 1.72 9.05
N ALA A 507 -24.12 2.30 9.78
CA ALA A 507 -23.08 3.15 9.19
C ALA A 507 -21.63 2.67 9.43
N VAL A 508 -21.43 1.45 9.94
CA VAL A 508 -20.09 0.93 10.31
C VAL A 508 -19.80 -0.37 9.54
N PRO A 509 -18.60 -0.57 8.97
CA PRO A 509 -18.27 -1.81 8.27
C PRO A 509 -18.08 -2.93 9.30
N GLY A 510 -18.99 -3.90 9.28
CA GLY A 510 -18.92 -5.13 10.07
C GLY A 510 -19.22 -4.97 11.58
N PRO A 511 -19.90 -5.96 12.20
CA PRO A 511 -20.28 -5.89 13.61
C PRO A 511 -19.10 -5.96 14.61
N GLU A 512 -17.94 -6.52 14.23
CA GLU A 512 -16.78 -6.66 15.13
C GLU A 512 -15.84 -5.43 15.08
N GLN A 513 -15.52 -4.91 13.88
CA GLN A 513 -14.64 -3.74 13.72
C GLN A 513 -15.25 -2.44 14.28
N GLY A 514 -16.58 -2.31 14.24
CA GLY A 514 -17.27 -1.15 14.80
C GLY A 514 -17.18 -1.03 16.32
N VAL A 515 -17.06 -2.16 17.02
CA VAL A 515 -16.97 -2.18 18.50
C VAL A 515 -15.58 -1.75 18.97
N ALA A 516 -14.52 -2.16 18.26
CA ALA A 516 -13.15 -1.80 18.58
C ALA A 516 -12.90 -0.28 18.40
N TRP A 517 -13.37 0.30 17.30
CA TRP A 517 -13.33 1.74 17.07
C TRP A 517 -14.11 2.52 18.14
N LEU A 518 -15.33 2.08 18.50
CA LEU A 518 -16.12 2.73 19.55
C LEU A 518 -15.39 2.73 20.90
N ALA A 519 -14.73 1.61 21.24
CA ALA A 519 -13.94 1.52 22.46
C ALA A 519 -12.75 2.49 22.48
N TRP A 520 -12.09 2.71 21.34
CA TRP A 520 -11.04 3.72 21.19
C TRP A 520 -11.57 5.14 21.42
N GLN A 521 -12.66 5.51 20.73
CA GLN A 521 -13.31 6.83 20.86
C GLN A 521 -13.76 7.13 22.30
N MET A 522 -14.33 6.15 23.00
CA MET A 522 -14.69 6.33 24.41
C MET A 522 -13.47 6.63 25.28
N SER A 523 -12.31 6.04 24.99
CA SER A 523 -11.11 6.21 25.80
C SER A 523 -10.51 7.62 25.62
N MET A 524 -10.56 8.16 24.39
CA MET A 524 -10.24 9.56 24.06
C MET A 524 -11.10 10.55 24.88
N PHE A 525 -12.41 10.33 24.96
CA PHE A 525 -13.31 11.16 25.79
C PHE A 525 -12.99 11.11 27.29
N GLY A 526 -12.58 9.94 27.79
CA GLY A 526 -12.12 9.78 29.17
C GLY A 526 -10.94 10.69 29.51
N THR A 527 -9.99 10.78 28.60
CA THR A 527 -8.82 11.67 28.74
C THR A 527 -9.22 13.14 28.77
N SER A 528 -10.17 13.57 27.92
CA SER A 528 -10.75 14.93 27.93
C SER A 528 -11.33 15.28 29.32
N LYS A 529 -12.19 14.41 29.87
CA LYS A 529 -12.85 14.65 31.17
C LYS A 529 -11.93 14.60 32.37
N LEU A 530 -10.87 13.80 32.34
CA LEU A 530 -9.92 13.76 33.45
C LEU A 530 -9.13 15.08 33.54
N LEU A 531 -8.84 15.74 32.41
CA LEU A 531 -8.23 17.07 32.37
C LEU A 531 -9.15 18.17 32.92
N ASP A 532 -10.46 18.09 32.67
CA ASP A 532 -11.44 19.03 33.24
C ASP A 532 -11.50 18.92 34.77
N THR A 533 -11.43 17.70 35.32
CA THR A 533 -11.43 17.49 36.78
C THR A 533 -10.15 17.92 37.47
N LEU A 534 -9.03 18.05 36.75
CA LEU A 534 -7.82 18.67 37.29
C LEU A 534 -7.94 20.21 37.37
N LYS A 535 -8.97 20.80 36.75
CA LYS A 535 -9.33 22.22 36.88
C LYS A 535 -10.40 22.46 37.94
N GLU A 536 -11.21 21.46 38.30
CA GLU A 536 -12.32 21.59 39.26
C GLU A 536 -12.31 20.45 40.28
N GLY A 537 -12.06 20.78 41.55
CA GLY A 537 -12.06 19.82 42.66
C GLY A 537 -13.47 19.54 43.19
N ASP A 538 -13.92 18.28 43.10
CA ASP A 538 -14.24 17.36 44.23
C ASP A 538 -15.13 16.18 43.71
N PRO A 539 -14.82 14.89 43.97
CA PRO A 539 -15.49 13.74 43.35
C PRO A 539 -16.68 13.13 44.12
N ALA A 540 -17.23 13.79 45.14
CA ALA A 540 -17.94 13.09 46.23
C ALA A 540 -19.41 12.65 46.02
N ASP A 541 -20.04 12.82 44.84
CA ASP A 541 -21.50 12.59 44.68
C ASP A 541 -21.90 11.58 43.59
N ARG A 542 -21.23 10.42 43.52
CA ARG A 542 -21.29 9.50 42.35
C ARG A 542 -22.34 8.38 42.34
N VAL A 543 -23.16 8.19 43.38
CA VAL A 543 -24.08 7.01 43.42
C VAL A 543 -25.56 7.40 43.31
N ALA A 544 -25.92 8.68 43.44
CA ALA A 544 -27.32 9.12 43.35
C ALA A 544 -27.78 9.59 41.95
N LYS A 545 -26.92 9.56 40.92
CA LYS A 545 -27.21 10.10 39.58
C LYS A 545 -26.64 9.26 38.42
N LEU A 546 -27.09 8.02 38.29
CA LEU A 546 -26.84 7.20 37.07
C LEU A 546 -27.40 7.80 35.75
N ASP A 547 -28.00 9.00 35.80
CA ASP A 547 -28.50 9.75 34.64
C ASP A 547 -27.42 10.54 33.88
N GLY A 548 -26.19 10.64 34.40
CA GLY A 548 -25.10 11.40 33.78
C GLY A 548 -24.31 10.61 32.72
N ALA A 549 -24.00 11.23 31.58
CA ALA A 549 -23.14 10.65 30.53
C ALA A 549 -21.76 10.17 31.04
N ARG A 550 -21.25 10.78 32.12
CA ARG A 550 -19.98 10.41 32.76
C ARG A 550 -20.00 9.04 33.42
N ASP A 551 -21.05 8.70 34.17
CA ASP A 551 -21.10 7.44 34.91
C ASP A 551 -21.35 6.26 33.96
N LYS A 552 -22.17 6.46 32.92
CA LYS A 552 -22.34 5.50 31.82
C LYS A 552 -21.03 5.25 31.08
N TRP A 553 -20.20 6.27 30.88
CA TRP A 553 -18.86 6.12 30.28
C TRP A 553 -17.91 5.29 31.16
N ILE A 554 -17.80 5.58 32.47
CA ILE A 554 -16.93 4.81 33.38
C ILE A 554 -17.31 3.32 33.35
N LEU A 555 -18.62 3.03 33.36
CA LEU A 555 -19.12 1.66 33.30
C LEU A 555 -18.86 1.00 31.95
N ALA A 556 -18.99 1.73 30.84
CA ALA A 556 -18.66 1.23 29.51
C ALA A 556 -17.19 0.81 29.39
N GLN A 557 -16.29 1.65 29.90
CA GLN A 557 -14.85 1.38 29.95
C GLN A 557 -14.52 0.17 30.82
N ARG A 558 -15.11 0.10 32.02
CA ARG A 558 -15.00 -1.07 32.90
C ARG A 558 -15.48 -2.35 32.21
N TYR A 559 -16.61 -2.29 31.50
CA TYR A 559 -17.17 -3.45 30.79
C TYR A 559 -16.26 -3.92 29.66
N ASP A 560 -15.72 -2.98 28.89
CA ASP A 560 -14.81 -3.26 27.79
C ASP A 560 -13.48 -3.88 28.26
N VAL A 561 -12.88 -3.34 29.33
CA VAL A 561 -11.70 -3.91 30.00
C VAL A 561 -12.00 -5.30 30.56
N ALA A 562 -13.15 -5.47 31.24
CA ALA A 562 -13.56 -6.76 31.78
C ALA A 562 -13.72 -7.81 30.67
N THR A 563 -14.29 -7.43 29.53
CA THR A 563 -14.48 -8.33 28.37
C THR A 563 -13.14 -8.81 27.84
N LYS A 564 -12.14 -7.93 27.72
CA LYS A 564 -10.78 -8.31 27.29
C LYS A 564 -10.07 -9.21 28.30
N LEU A 565 -10.25 -8.95 29.60
CA LEU A 565 -9.76 -9.83 30.66
C LEU A 565 -10.42 -11.22 30.56
N TRP A 566 -11.72 -11.28 30.29
CA TRP A 566 -12.46 -12.53 30.09
C TRP A 566 -12.00 -13.28 28.83
N GLU A 567 -11.82 -12.60 27.71
CA GLU A 567 -11.32 -13.17 26.44
C GLU A 567 -9.89 -13.69 26.58
N GLY A 568 -9.06 -12.99 27.34
CA GLY A 568 -7.73 -13.45 27.75
C GLY A 568 -7.76 -14.55 28.82
N GLU A 569 -8.93 -15.04 29.22
CA GLU A 569 -9.11 -16.05 30.26
C GLU A 569 -8.50 -15.67 31.62
N TYR A 570 -8.41 -14.38 31.96
CA TYR A 570 -7.91 -13.94 33.25
C TYR A 570 -8.89 -14.37 34.38
N PRO A 571 -8.41 -14.93 35.50
CA PRO A 571 -9.28 -15.50 36.52
C PRO A 571 -10.13 -14.44 37.24
N ALA A 572 -11.45 -14.67 37.32
CA ALA A 572 -12.41 -13.81 38.00
C ALA A 572 -13.21 -14.58 39.07
N HIS A 573 -13.41 -13.97 40.24
CA HIS A 573 -14.21 -14.54 41.34
C HIS A 573 -15.10 -13.47 41.99
N PRO A 574 -16.45 -13.58 41.93
CA PRO A 574 -17.21 -14.65 41.28
C PRO A 574 -17.02 -14.69 39.75
N PRO A 575 -17.26 -15.84 39.08
CA PRO A 575 -17.16 -15.93 37.63
C PRO A 575 -18.16 -14.99 36.94
N TRP A 576 -17.90 -14.68 35.67
CA TRP A 576 -18.72 -13.75 34.88
C TRP A 576 -20.21 -14.11 34.90
N PRO A 577 -21.14 -13.16 35.06
CA PRO A 577 -22.57 -13.44 35.20
C PRO A 577 -23.18 -14.03 33.93
N THR A 578 -23.92 -15.13 34.05
CA THR A 578 -24.61 -15.75 32.90
C THR A 578 -25.70 -14.85 32.31
N THR A 579 -26.25 -13.91 33.10
CA THR A 579 -27.20 -12.89 32.65
C THR A 579 -26.57 -11.87 31.69
N LEU A 580 -25.24 -11.76 31.69
CA LEU A 580 -24.46 -10.90 30.79
C LEU A 580 -23.78 -11.72 29.69
N MET A 581 -24.30 -12.91 29.38
CA MET A 581 -23.78 -13.76 28.32
C MET A 581 -24.83 -14.12 27.28
N ARG A 582 -24.37 -14.30 26.04
CA ARG A 582 -25.11 -14.96 24.96
C ARG A 582 -24.20 -15.97 24.28
N SER A 583 -24.66 -17.21 24.18
CA SER A 583 -23.90 -18.31 23.55
C SER A 583 -22.48 -18.49 24.12
N GLY A 584 -22.32 -18.29 25.44
CA GLY A 584 -21.04 -18.44 26.13
C GLY A 584 -20.05 -17.29 25.93
N LYS A 585 -20.47 -16.17 25.31
CA LYS A 585 -19.67 -14.94 25.19
C LYS A 585 -20.34 -13.78 25.94
N PRO A 586 -19.59 -12.80 26.47
CA PRO A 586 -20.13 -11.56 26.98
C PRO A 586 -21.06 -10.90 25.97
N LEU A 587 -22.12 -10.25 26.46
CA LEU A 587 -22.99 -9.45 25.60
C LEU A 587 -22.20 -8.30 24.95
N PRO A 588 -22.53 -7.91 23.70
CA PRO A 588 -21.99 -6.72 23.09
C PRO A 588 -22.21 -5.48 23.97
N LEU A 589 -21.22 -4.59 24.03
CA LEU A 589 -21.26 -3.40 24.90
C LEU A 589 -22.53 -2.56 24.70
N ASN A 590 -22.94 -2.34 23.45
CA ASN A 590 -24.15 -1.59 23.13
C ASN A 590 -25.42 -2.20 23.75
N GLU A 591 -25.53 -3.52 23.83
CA GLU A 591 -26.67 -4.18 24.47
C GLU A 591 -26.70 -4.01 25.99
N VAL A 592 -25.53 -3.85 26.61
CA VAL A 592 -25.40 -3.62 28.05
C VAL A 592 -25.65 -2.15 28.37
N LEU A 593 -25.14 -1.22 27.57
CA LEU A 593 -25.36 0.21 27.75
C LEU A 593 -26.83 0.63 27.51
N ASN A 594 -27.54 -0.09 26.65
CA ASN A 594 -28.94 0.22 26.29
C ASN A 594 -29.97 -0.43 27.24
N ASP A 595 -29.52 -1.17 28.25
CA ASP A 595 -30.38 -1.87 29.21
C ASP A 595 -29.90 -1.60 30.64
N VAL A 596 -30.61 -0.71 31.34
CA VAL A 596 -30.27 -0.32 32.72
C VAL A 596 -30.17 -1.52 33.66
N THR A 597 -30.96 -2.58 33.41
CA THR A 597 -30.92 -3.79 34.23
C THR A 597 -29.62 -4.57 34.02
N LYS A 598 -29.16 -4.67 32.77
CA LYS A 598 -27.87 -5.32 32.44
C LYS A 598 -26.70 -4.48 32.91
N LEU A 599 -26.78 -3.16 32.77
CA LEU A 599 -25.76 -2.24 33.27
C LEU A 599 -25.62 -2.35 34.79
N GLN A 600 -26.74 -2.40 35.52
CA GLN A 600 -26.74 -2.61 36.97
C GLN A 600 -26.18 -3.99 37.33
N ALA A 601 -26.58 -5.06 36.60
CA ALA A 601 -26.05 -6.40 36.82
C ALA A 601 -24.53 -6.48 36.62
N PHE A 602 -23.98 -5.72 35.66
CA PHE A 602 -22.54 -5.60 35.48
C PHE A 602 -21.89 -4.85 36.64
N TYR A 603 -22.46 -3.72 37.06
CA TYR A 603 -21.97 -2.95 38.18
C TYR A 603 -21.89 -3.80 39.45
N ASP A 604 -23.00 -4.44 39.84
CA ASP A 604 -23.10 -5.29 41.02
C ASP A 604 -22.10 -6.44 40.99
N TRP A 605 -21.93 -7.08 39.82
CA TRP A 605 -20.93 -8.13 39.67
C TRP A 605 -19.51 -7.59 39.80
N SER A 606 -19.18 -6.50 39.10
CA SER A 606 -17.83 -5.93 39.12
C SER A 606 -17.42 -5.52 40.53
N ASP A 607 -18.34 -4.92 41.29
CA ASP A 607 -18.14 -4.54 42.70
C ASP A 607 -17.96 -5.77 43.59
N SER A 608 -18.74 -6.84 43.35
CA SER A 608 -18.63 -8.10 44.09
C SER A 608 -17.31 -8.85 43.86
N THR A 609 -16.50 -8.45 42.87
CA THR A 609 -15.17 -9.00 42.69
C THR A 609 -14.16 -8.45 43.70
N ASP A 610 -14.45 -7.37 44.44
CA ASP A 610 -13.62 -6.87 45.54
C ASP A 610 -14.00 -7.54 46.87
N LYS A 611 -13.28 -8.59 47.27
CA LYS A 611 -13.66 -9.43 48.43
C LYS A 611 -13.04 -9.00 49.76
N ASP A 612 -11.96 -8.22 49.75
CA ASP A 612 -11.11 -8.05 50.94
C ASP A 612 -10.91 -6.57 51.34
N GLY A 613 -11.47 -5.62 50.57
CA GLY A 613 -11.21 -4.18 50.77
C GLY A 613 -9.78 -3.74 50.43
N GLU A 614 -8.92 -4.70 50.06
CA GLU A 614 -7.61 -4.49 49.48
C GLU A 614 -7.58 -4.79 47.97
N GLY A 615 -8.72 -5.09 47.32
CA GLY A 615 -8.84 -5.40 45.89
C GLY A 615 -8.44 -6.83 45.53
N SER A 616 -9.37 -7.63 44.99
CA SER A 616 -8.99 -8.89 44.33
C SER A 616 -8.06 -8.64 43.15
N THR A 617 -7.34 -9.66 42.69
CA THR A 617 -6.48 -9.57 41.50
C THR A 617 -7.25 -9.20 40.23
N PHE A 618 -8.59 -9.35 40.18
CA PHE A 618 -9.43 -8.96 39.06
C PHE A 618 -9.87 -7.49 39.15
N ASP A 619 -10.39 -7.05 40.29
CA ASP A 619 -10.82 -5.65 40.47
C ASP A 619 -9.62 -4.68 40.33
N LYS A 620 -8.45 -5.07 40.86
CA LYS A 620 -7.20 -4.33 40.63
C LYS A 620 -6.86 -4.20 39.15
N LYS A 621 -7.07 -5.25 38.34
CA LYS A 621 -6.82 -5.21 36.89
C LYS A 621 -7.84 -4.36 36.16
N LEU A 622 -9.11 -4.43 36.57
CA LEU A 622 -10.17 -3.57 36.05
C LEU A 622 -9.86 -2.09 36.30
N THR A 623 -9.47 -1.75 37.53
CA THR A 623 -9.08 -0.39 37.91
C THR A 623 -7.79 0.05 37.21
N THR A 624 -6.78 -0.83 37.13
CA THR A 624 -5.51 -0.53 36.44
C THR A 624 -5.70 -0.36 34.94
N GLY A 625 -6.56 -1.17 34.31
CA GLY A 625 -6.90 -1.05 32.89
C GLY A 625 -7.56 0.30 32.59
N VAL A 626 -8.65 0.62 33.30
CA VAL A 626 -9.38 1.88 33.07
C VAL A 626 -8.53 3.11 33.37
N ARG A 627 -7.72 3.09 34.45
CA ARG A 627 -6.82 4.21 34.78
C ARG A 627 -5.66 4.30 33.79
N GLY A 628 -5.09 3.16 33.40
CA GLY A 628 -3.96 3.08 32.48
C GLY A 628 -4.32 3.64 31.11
N GLU A 629 -5.54 3.39 30.62
CA GLU A 629 -6.03 3.87 29.32
C GLU A 629 -6.35 5.37 29.28
N THR A 630 -6.12 6.09 30.38
CA THR A 630 -6.22 7.55 30.44
C THR A 630 -4.90 8.15 30.95
N SER A 631 -4.14 8.84 30.08
CA SER A 631 -2.84 9.43 30.46
C SER A 631 -2.83 10.97 30.30
N PRO A 632 -3.16 11.73 31.36
CA PRO A 632 -2.99 13.19 31.39
C PRO A 632 -1.53 13.61 31.28
N GLU A 633 -0.62 12.76 31.75
CA GLU A 633 0.83 12.99 31.69
C GLU A 633 1.31 13.04 30.24
N SER A 634 0.77 12.18 29.37
CA SER A 634 1.02 12.20 27.94
C SER A 634 0.52 13.47 27.27
N VAL A 635 -0.68 13.94 27.64
CA VAL A 635 -1.21 15.22 27.15
C VAL A 635 -0.32 16.39 27.60
N ALA A 636 0.07 16.40 28.87
CA ALA A 636 0.95 17.44 29.42
C ALA A 636 2.32 17.42 28.74
N THR A 637 2.88 16.25 28.53
CA THR A 637 4.16 16.02 27.85
C THR A 637 4.10 16.47 26.39
N ALA A 638 3.05 16.12 25.65
CA ALA A 638 2.82 16.58 24.29
C ALA A 638 2.81 18.12 24.19
N LYS A 639 2.12 18.79 25.13
CA LYS A 639 2.11 20.26 25.23
C LYS A 639 3.49 20.87 25.51
N THR A 640 4.44 20.13 26.08
CA THR A 640 5.81 20.64 26.28
C THR A 640 6.63 20.65 24.98
N TYR A 641 6.33 19.79 24.02
CA TYR A 641 7.02 19.76 22.73
C TYR A 641 6.74 21.02 21.90
N GLU A 642 5.53 21.59 22.04
CA GLU A 642 5.13 22.85 21.41
C GLU A 642 5.93 24.08 21.88
N LYS A 643 6.57 24.03 23.05
CA LYS A 643 7.38 25.14 23.58
C LYS A 643 8.83 25.10 23.08
N LYS A 644 9.24 24.01 22.44
CA LYS A 644 10.62 23.76 22.01
C LYS A 644 10.81 23.82 20.49
N SER A 645 9.71 23.74 19.72
CA SER A 645 9.63 24.06 18.29
C SER A 645 9.39 25.54 18.09
#